data_AF-A0AAE1ICC7-F1
#
_entry.id   AF-A0AAE1ICC7-F1
#
_cell.length_a   1.000
_cell.length_b   1.000
_cell.length_c   1.000
_cell.angle_alpha   90.00
_cell.angle_beta   90.00
_cell.angle_gamma   90.00
#
_symmetry.space_group_name_H-M   'P 1'
#
loop_
_entity.id
_entity.type
_entity.pdbx_description
1 polymer ?
#
loop_
_entity_poly.entity_id
_entity_poly.type
_entity_poly.pdbx_seq_one_letter_code
_entity_poly.pdbx_strand_id
1 'polypeptide(L)'
;MVRGQIEKMGYIKTLKTKLGGHDGGQNGMKKPIEPMSKRVSQGKMKSVKDQNLVEIPKPKGLPVIGNLHNIDLDSPLFSLIELIEPLGPICQLTFGSELNIFVSSIELLNELCDESRFHKIVTAELEKLRYVVHDALFTARNEERNWEIAHRILMPVFGTIKIREMFPEMKDLAQQLCLKWARYGEEYVIDVTADFTRLTLDTLALCTMGFRFNSFHNGSVLHPFVDSMARTLKEASVQAALPGFIQSFRKRSWRRYEKDTALMRKLCRDIIEKRKAQTDTDSHDLLAALLGGRDPKTGEGLSDDSIIDNMLTFLIAGHETTSGLLSFALYYLLANPQTMEKARQEVDQVSQGAPIAVEHLSKLPYLNAVLKETLRLQPTAPGFILSADKDEIIGGKYLIPANVPIGVLLHMVHQDKAVYGEDAADFKPERMLDENFNKLPPNSWKPFGNGMRGCIGRAFATQEALLIVAMLLQNFTFEMADPGYKLKIKETLTVKPDDFRMRAKLRRGGTATEFQRELQSLGSVNVKTSSTPSSSVISAQAAGGDKKPLTILYGSNSGTCEALAYRLASDATLHGFHARKIAPLNAARDSLPKSEPVIILAASYDGLPSDNAEEFFDWLNTAEKDSLKGVSYAVFGCGHRDWVATFQRIPILIDDLLQKAGAERFADRGLADSAVMDLFVELEKWTADSVWPAISQKDGKVDSDGEGQLINSLLKVEFSEPRQLQQYSQLVEATVMESRSLTTPSAIGKKVHIEIQLPSGASYHPGDHLLVLPVNPMRDVKRVLSRFHLTWDTIVRASGNESVRIPVETAMTAHELLSSFFELAQPATPRDIRVLAAAAEDEATKKALDSLANTSYLEDIQEKKTSLLDLLERFPEIPIGFGTYLTLLPSLRLRTYSISSSPSWNSTRATLTLSVLDEPATTPGSERFLGVASNHLAGVTPGDLIHVATRPVKGIFQMPADLSKAPTIMIAAGAGLAPFRGFIQERAYQQQNGVQLAPAALFFGCRSSHDDLYRSELDAFESSGVVRVFRAYSREDVGSKSNTRKGYVQDSIQAEKDAFVQLWNAGAKIYVCGSVRMASQVKDLVANLVYTTGPMDAQKEFTPQEWFKRFEKTRYAAEIFT
;
A
#
# COMPACT_ATOMS: atom_id res chain seq x y z
N MET A 1 -35.14 -6.48 36.88
CA MET A 1 -35.14 -5.15 37.56
C MET A 1 -36.38 -4.29 37.28
N VAL A 2 -37.04 -4.44 36.12
CA VAL A 2 -38.27 -3.69 35.76
C VAL A 2 -39.50 -4.10 36.59
N ARG A 3 -39.62 -5.38 36.95
CA ARG A 3 -40.69 -5.88 37.84
C ARG A 3 -40.72 -5.16 39.21
N GLY A 4 -39.53 -4.87 39.76
CA GLY A 4 -39.38 -4.16 41.04
C GLY A 4 -39.55 -2.64 41.00
N GLN A 5 -39.59 -2.02 39.80
CA GLN A 5 -39.92 -0.60 39.66
C GLN A 5 -41.41 -0.37 39.37
N ILE A 6 -42.08 -1.32 38.71
CA ILE A 6 -43.53 -1.25 38.44
C ILE A 6 -44.34 -1.54 39.72
N GLU A 7 -43.87 -2.44 40.60
CA GLU A 7 -44.52 -2.69 41.90
C GLU A 7 -44.37 -1.53 42.92
N LYS A 8 -43.43 -0.60 42.69
CA LYS A 8 -43.19 0.56 43.60
C LYS A 8 -44.05 1.78 43.31
N MET A 9 -44.83 1.81 42.22
CA MET A 9 -45.63 2.99 41.83
C MET A 9 -47.13 2.78 42.05
N GLY A 10 -47.51 2.31 43.24
CA GLY A 10 -48.92 2.29 43.64
C GLY A 10 -49.43 3.71 43.83
N TYR A 11 -50.22 4.25 42.89
CA TYR A 11 -51.20 5.34 43.15
C TYR A 11 -52.27 5.39 42.05
N ILE A 12 -53.32 4.60 42.23
CA ILE A 12 -54.67 4.93 41.74
C ILE A 12 -55.27 5.85 42.79
N LYS A 13 -55.22 7.17 42.58
CA LYS A 13 -56.28 8.16 42.93
C LYS A 13 -55.73 9.59 42.89
N THR A 14 -56.55 10.46 42.31
CA THR A 14 -56.62 11.92 42.49
C THR A 14 -55.72 12.79 41.61
N LEU A 15 -56.23 13.15 40.42
CA LEU A 15 -55.89 14.42 39.77
C LEU A 15 -57.19 15.10 39.33
N LYS A 16 -57.79 15.84 40.26
CA LYS A 16 -58.61 17.02 39.96
C LYS A 16 -57.83 18.23 40.44
N THR A 17 -57.89 19.27 39.61
CA THR A 17 -57.64 20.71 39.87
C THR A 17 -56.22 21.27 39.74
N LYS A 18 -56.19 22.34 38.91
CA LYS A 18 -55.39 23.58 38.94
C LYS A 18 -54.07 23.65 38.17
N LEU A 19 -54.16 24.36 37.03
CA LEU A 19 -53.41 25.57 36.60
C LEU A 19 -53.26 25.48 35.06
N GLY A 20 -53.73 26.39 34.21
CA GLY A 20 -54.09 27.79 34.39
C GLY A 20 -53.06 28.70 33.70
N GLY A 21 -53.19 28.87 32.38
CA GLY A 21 -52.80 30.06 31.60
C GLY A 21 -51.32 30.36 31.34
N HIS A 22 -50.89 30.22 30.09
CA HIS A 22 -50.30 31.33 29.32
C HIS A 22 -50.24 30.98 27.83
N ASP A 23 -50.95 31.79 27.03
CA ASP A 23 -50.98 31.78 25.56
C ASP A 23 -49.91 32.73 24.99
N GLY A 24 -49.40 32.39 23.79
CA GLY A 24 -48.52 33.27 23.00
C GLY A 24 -47.96 32.65 21.71
N GLY A 25 -48.79 32.54 20.66
CA GLY A 25 -48.49 32.60 19.20
C GLY A 25 -47.51 31.57 18.57
N GLN A 26 -47.97 30.52 17.87
CA GLN A 26 -48.27 30.41 16.41
C GLN A 26 -47.05 30.60 15.47
N ASN A 27 -46.70 29.70 14.53
CA ASN A 27 -47.54 28.93 13.60
C ASN A 27 -46.82 27.70 13.01
N GLY A 28 -47.59 26.63 12.73
CA GLY A 28 -47.15 25.54 11.84
C GLY A 28 -47.58 24.11 12.17
N MET A 29 -48.78 23.85 12.74
CA MET A 29 -49.24 22.47 12.98
C MET A 29 -50.17 21.94 11.88
N LYS A 30 -49.75 20.81 11.25
CA LYS A 30 -50.62 19.83 10.60
C LYS A 30 -51.60 19.25 11.65
N LYS A 31 -52.85 18.99 11.25
CA LYS A 31 -53.93 18.43 12.08
C LYS A 31 -53.50 17.13 12.80
N PRO A 32 -53.94 16.88 14.04
CA PRO A 32 -53.66 15.63 14.74
C PRO A 32 -54.43 14.46 14.11
N ILE A 33 -53.73 13.36 13.87
CA ILE A 33 -54.28 12.10 13.36
C ILE A 33 -55.01 11.39 14.52
N GLU A 34 -56.25 10.95 14.30
CA GLU A 34 -57.02 10.17 15.28
C GLU A 34 -56.35 8.83 15.61
N PRO A 35 -56.42 8.36 16.88
CA PRO A 35 -55.84 7.08 17.28
C PRO A 35 -56.50 5.87 16.57
N MET A 36 -55.67 5.01 15.97
CA MET A 36 -56.06 3.84 15.17
C MET A 36 -56.94 2.81 15.89
N SER A 37 -56.96 2.80 17.24
CA SER A 37 -57.85 1.91 18.01
C SER A 37 -59.32 2.13 17.70
N LYS A 38 -59.71 3.34 17.25
CA LYS A 38 -61.08 3.63 16.79
C LYS A 38 -61.38 3.21 15.36
N ARG A 39 -60.38 3.12 14.47
CA ARG A 39 -60.58 2.67 13.07
C ARG A 39 -60.78 1.17 12.97
N VAL A 40 -60.15 0.39 13.86
CA VAL A 40 -60.37 -1.06 13.95
C VAL A 40 -61.73 -1.38 14.57
N SER A 41 -62.27 -0.53 15.47
CA SER A 41 -63.54 -0.77 16.15
C SER A 41 -64.79 -0.23 15.42
N GLN A 42 -64.65 0.58 14.38
CA GLN A 42 -65.79 1.16 13.64
C GLN A 42 -65.71 0.88 12.14
N GLY A 43 -65.92 -0.38 11.76
CA GLY A 43 -66.72 -0.81 10.60
C GLY A 43 -66.73 0.02 9.32
N LYS A 44 -65.60 0.59 8.88
CA LYS A 44 -65.44 1.21 7.55
C LYS A 44 -64.17 0.73 6.86
N MET A 45 -63.98 -0.59 6.82
CA MET A 45 -63.33 -1.21 5.67
C MET A 45 -64.37 -1.23 4.54
N LYS A 46 -64.11 -0.55 3.42
CA LYS A 46 -64.82 -0.90 2.18
C LYS A 46 -64.46 -2.35 1.92
N SER A 47 -65.47 -3.22 1.95
CA SER A 47 -65.31 -4.64 1.71
C SER A 47 -64.69 -4.88 0.33
N VAL A 48 -63.41 -5.19 0.30
CA VAL A 48 -62.92 -6.14 -0.71
C VAL A 48 -63.35 -7.50 -0.15
N LYS A 49 -64.48 -8.03 -0.64
CA LYS A 49 -64.82 -9.43 -0.45
C LYS A 49 -63.87 -10.23 -1.36
N ASP A 50 -62.61 -10.36 -0.97
CA ASP A 50 -61.74 -11.38 -1.52
C ASP A 50 -61.81 -12.58 -0.59
N GLN A 51 -62.32 -13.72 -1.07
CA GLN A 51 -62.59 -14.91 -0.24
C GLN A 51 -61.30 -15.63 0.24
N ASN A 52 -60.12 -15.10 -0.11
CA ASN A 52 -58.81 -15.74 0.10
C ASN A 52 -57.90 -15.01 1.10
N LEU A 53 -58.32 -13.89 1.71
CA LEU A 53 -57.48 -13.15 2.69
C LEU A 53 -57.53 -13.80 4.08
N VAL A 54 -56.35 -13.95 4.70
CA VAL A 54 -56.16 -14.55 6.03
C VAL A 54 -55.62 -13.48 6.99
N GLU A 55 -56.12 -13.46 8.24
CA GLU A 55 -55.61 -12.56 9.28
C GLU A 55 -54.19 -12.97 9.69
N ILE A 56 -53.29 -11.98 9.84
CA ILE A 56 -51.92 -12.24 10.28
C ILE A 56 -51.94 -12.74 11.75
N PRO A 57 -51.27 -13.87 12.06
CA PRO A 57 -51.19 -14.39 13.42
C PRO A 57 -50.67 -13.34 14.41
N LYS A 58 -51.31 -13.24 15.59
CA LYS A 58 -50.90 -12.29 16.64
C LYS A 58 -50.99 -12.92 18.04
N PRO A 59 -49.95 -12.78 18.89
CA PRO A 59 -50.01 -13.20 20.28
C PRO A 59 -50.85 -12.22 21.13
N LYS A 60 -51.31 -12.67 22.30
CA LYS A 60 -52.11 -11.82 23.21
C LYS A 60 -51.26 -10.70 23.81
N GLY A 61 -51.59 -9.45 23.50
CA GLY A 61 -50.98 -8.26 24.11
C GLY A 61 -51.73 -7.75 25.35
N LEU A 62 -51.04 -7.04 26.24
CA LEU A 62 -51.65 -6.34 27.37
C LEU A 62 -52.27 -4.99 26.94
N PRO A 63 -53.31 -4.49 27.63
CA PRO A 63 -53.86 -3.16 27.36
C PRO A 63 -52.77 -2.07 27.45
N VAL A 64 -52.79 -1.12 26.53
CA VAL A 64 -51.89 0.07 26.47
C VAL A 64 -50.43 -0.21 26.09
N ILE A 65 -49.82 -1.30 26.56
CA ILE A 65 -48.40 -1.63 26.30
C ILE A 65 -48.19 -2.74 25.25
N GLY A 66 -49.25 -3.46 24.87
CA GLY A 66 -49.21 -4.51 23.86
C GLY A 66 -48.29 -5.67 24.24
N ASN A 67 -47.41 -6.06 23.33
CA ASN A 67 -46.45 -7.17 23.45
C ASN A 67 -45.11 -6.76 24.08
N LEU A 68 -44.95 -5.52 24.54
CA LEU A 68 -43.69 -5.08 25.18
C LEU A 68 -43.31 -5.94 26.39
N HIS A 69 -44.31 -6.48 27.11
CA HIS A 69 -44.10 -7.38 28.25
C HIS A 69 -43.55 -8.76 27.87
N ASN A 70 -43.58 -9.13 26.58
CA ASN A 70 -43.04 -10.39 26.06
C ASN A 70 -41.56 -10.25 25.66
N ILE A 71 -40.99 -9.05 25.70
CA ILE A 71 -39.63 -8.78 25.22
C ILE A 71 -38.69 -8.59 26.40
N ASP A 72 -37.63 -9.39 26.48
CA ASP A 72 -36.49 -9.11 27.34
C ASP A 72 -35.65 -7.98 26.72
N LEU A 73 -35.42 -6.90 27.48
CA LEU A 73 -34.66 -5.76 27.00
C LEU A 73 -33.15 -6.03 26.91
N ASP A 74 -32.66 -7.08 27.58
CA ASP A 74 -31.28 -7.53 27.45
C ASP A 74 -31.10 -8.57 26.32
N SER A 75 -32.20 -9.10 25.74
CA SER A 75 -32.21 -10.05 24.62
C SER A 75 -33.46 -9.90 23.71
N PRO A 76 -33.64 -8.73 23.05
CA PRO A 76 -34.87 -8.42 22.32
C PRO A 76 -35.11 -9.27 21.07
N LEU A 77 -34.08 -9.61 20.29
CA LEU A 77 -34.16 -10.42 19.08
C LEU A 77 -34.58 -11.86 19.40
N PHE A 78 -33.91 -12.52 20.35
CA PHE A 78 -34.27 -13.91 20.68
C PHE A 78 -35.64 -13.99 21.35
N SER A 79 -36.03 -12.99 22.15
CA SER A 79 -37.41 -12.88 22.63
C SER A 79 -38.43 -12.78 21.49
N LEU A 80 -38.12 -12.04 20.41
CA LEU A 80 -38.96 -11.96 19.21
C LEU A 80 -39.00 -13.30 18.47
N ILE A 81 -37.86 -13.98 18.31
CA ILE A 81 -37.77 -15.28 17.65
C ILE A 81 -38.63 -16.31 18.38
N GLU A 82 -38.47 -16.45 19.70
CA GLU A 82 -39.25 -17.37 20.53
C GLU A 82 -40.76 -17.11 20.44
N LEU A 83 -41.15 -15.84 20.29
CA LEU A 83 -42.54 -15.43 20.15
C LEU A 83 -43.12 -15.75 18.76
N ILE A 84 -42.30 -15.66 17.71
CA ILE A 84 -42.72 -15.79 16.30
C ILE A 84 -42.67 -17.24 15.83
N GLU A 85 -41.68 -18.02 16.28
CA GLU A 85 -41.47 -19.42 15.88
C GLU A 85 -42.76 -20.28 15.91
N PRO A 86 -43.59 -20.28 16.97
CA PRO A 86 -44.81 -21.08 16.99
C PRO A 86 -45.97 -20.51 16.14
N LEU A 87 -45.88 -19.27 15.66
CA LEU A 87 -46.94 -18.58 14.93
C LEU A 87 -46.80 -18.71 13.41
N GLY A 88 -45.62 -19.07 12.92
CA GLY A 88 -45.35 -19.34 11.50
C GLY A 88 -44.58 -18.21 10.79
N PRO A 89 -44.68 -18.11 9.45
CA PRO A 89 -43.77 -17.31 8.62
C PRO A 89 -43.97 -15.79 8.72
N ILE A 90 -45.07 -15.35 9.35
CA ILE A 90 -45.43 -13.95 9.54
C ILE A 90 -46.18 -13.77 10.87
N CYS A 91 -45.90 -12.69 11.57
CA CYS A 91 -46.54 -12.37 12.84
C CYS A 91 -46.82 -10.86 12.97
N GLN A 92 -47.90 -10.51 13.63
CA GLN A 92 -48.27 -9.15 13.96
C GLN A 92 -48.11 -8.90 15.47
N LEU A 93 -47.30 -7.91 15.82
CA LEU A 93 -47.08 -7.46 17.21
C LEU A 93 -47.51 -6.00 17.38
N THR A 94 -47.87 -5.64 18.61
CA THR A 94 -48.20 -4.26 18.97
C THR A 94 -47.29 -3.79 20.09
N PHE A 95 -46.59 -2.66 19.91
CA PHE A 95 -45.78 -2.04 20.95
C PHE A 95 -46.39 -0.67 21.28
N GLY A 96 -47.05 -0.58 22.45
CA GLY A 96 -47.83 0.61 22.77
C GLY A 96 -49.03 0.79 21.83
N SER A 97 -49.02 1.86 21.03
CA SER A 97 -50.01 2.11 19.97
C SER A 97 -49.52 1.75 18.56
N GLU A 98 -48.28 1.29 18.42
CA GLU A 98 -47.65 1.04 17.12
C GLU A 98 -47.80 -0.42 16.71
N LEU A 99 -48.29 -0.60 15.48
CA LEU A 99 -48.44 -1.89 14.82
C LEU A 99 -47.14 -2.24 14.09
N ASN A 100 -46.62 -3.45 14.31
CA ASN A 100 -45.42 -3.95 13.63
C ASN A 100 -45.69 -5.36 13.09
N ILE A 101 -45.26 -5.62 11.86
CA ILE A 101 -45.33 -6.93 11.23
C ILE A 101 -43.92 -7.50 11.16
N PHE A 102 -43.76 -8.80 11.43
CA PHE A 102 -42.47 -9.48 11.35
C PHE A 102 -42.56 -10.66 10.39
N VAL A 103 -41.52 -10.84 9.57
CA VAL A 103 -41.40 -11.92 8.59
C VAL A 103 -40.15 -12.74 8.88
N SER A 104 -40.31 -14.06 8.82
CA SER A 104 -39.31 -15.06 9.22
C SER A 104 -39.02 -16.14 8.16
N SER A 105 -39.64 -16.07 6.97
CA SER A 105 -39.46 -17.05 5.88
C SER A 105 -38.91 -16.44 4.60
N ILE A 106 -38.19 -17.26 3.80
CA ILE A 106 -37.62 -16.83 2.51
C ILE A 106 -38.71 -16.58 1.46
N GLU A 107 -39.80 -17.36 1.49
CA GLU A 107 -40.93 -17.20 0.57
C GLU A 107 -41.49 -15.76 0.62
N LEU A 108 -41.81 -15.28 1.82
CA LEU A 108 -42.34 -13.92 2.00
C LEU A 108 -41.26 -12.86 1.81
N LEU A 109 -40.01 -13.13 2.21
CA LEU A 109 -38.90 -12.20 1.97
C LEU A 109 -38.71 -11.93 0.48
N ASN A 110 -38.89 -12.92 -0.40
CA ASN A 110 -38.75 -12.74 -1.83
C ASN A 110 -39.67 -11.66 -2.39
N GLU A 111 -40.90 -11.58 -1.91
CA GLU A 111 -41.82 -10.50 -2.27
C GLU A 111 -41.43 -9.16 -1.65
N LEU A 112 -41.00 -9.16 -0.38
CA LEU A 112 -40.58 -7.96 0.33
C LEU A 112 -39.30 -7.33 -0.25
N CYS A 113 -38.50 -8.09 -0.98
CA CYS A 113 -37.31 -7.59 -1.66
C CYS A 113 -37.62 -6.89 -3.00
N ASP A 114 -38.87 -6.85 -3.45
CA ASP A 114 -39.30 -6.07 -4.62
C ASP A 114 -39.37 -4.57 -4.28
N GLU A 115 -38.35 -3.82 -4.71
CA GLU A 115 -38.21 -2.38 -4.45
C GLU A 115 -39.29 -1.52 -5.11
N SER A 116 -40.07 -2.06 -6.07
CA SER A 116 -41.22 -1.36 -6.63
C SER A 116 -42.45 -1.37 -5.72
N ARG A 117 -42.47 -2.28 -4.73
CA ARG A 117 -43.58 -2.48 -3.78
C ARG A 117 -43.19 -2.06 -2.37
N PHE A 118 -41.96 -2.34 -1.97
CA PHE A 118 -41.47 -2.16 -0.61
C PHE A 118 -40.16 -1.39 -0.58
N HIS A 119 -40.03 -0.45 0.36
CA HIS A 119 -38.80 0.31 0.56
C HIS A 119 -38.35 0.24 2.02
N LYS A 120 -37.04 0.36 2.27
CA LYS A 120 -36.54 0.44 3.65
C LYS A 120 -36.97 1.75 4.30
N ILE A 121 -37.31 1.67 5.59
CA ILE A 121 -37.69 2.83 6.40
C ILE A 121 -36.77 2.97 7.61
N VAL A 122 -36.60 4.21 8.05
CA VAL A 122 -35.86 4.54 9.27
C VAL A 122 -36.87 4.68 10.41
N THR A 123 -36.87 3.73 11.33
CA THR A 123 -37.76 3.68 12.49
C THR A 123 -37.05 3.04 13.68
N ALA A 124 -37.73 2.97 14.83
CA ALA A 124 -37.23 2.35 16.06
C ALA A 124 -35.84 2.88 16.46
N GLU A 125 -34.84 2.00 16.56
CA GLU A 125 -33.47 2.32 16.99
C GLU A 125 -32.76 3.28 16.02
N LEU A 126 -32.97 3.11 14.71
CA LEU A 126 -32.36 3.96 13.69
C LEU A 126 -32.90 5.40 13.77
N GLU A 127 -34.17 5.58 14.10
CA GLU A 127 -34.75 6.90 14.34
C GLU A 127 -34.13 7.58 15.59
N LYS A 128 -33.67 6.82 16.58
CA LYS A 128 -32.93 7.38 17.74
C LYS A 128 -31.50 7.75 17.37
N LEU A 129 -30.86 6.96 16.49
CA LEU A 129 -29.53 7.26 15.98
C LEU A 129 -29.49 8.47 15.04
N ARG A 130 -30.61 8.84 14.41
CA ARG A 130 -30.72 10.12 13.68
C ARG A 130 -30.38 11.34 14.53
N TYR A 131 -30.51 11.27 15.86
CA TYR A 131 -30.05 12.36 16.74
C TYR A 131 -28.52 12.55 16.71
N VAL A 132 -27.77 11.50 16.39
CA VAL A 132 -26.30 11.47 16.41
C VAL A 132 -25.72 11.79 15.05
N VAL A 133 -26.29 11.20 13.99
CA VAL A 133 -25.75 11.20 12.61
C VAL A 133 -26.72 11.77 11.56
N HIS A 134 -27.84 12.38 11.97
CA HIS A 134 -28.81 13.05 11.09
C HIS A 134 -29.22 12.23 9.85
N ASP A 135 -29.08 12.80 8.65
CA ASP A 135 -29.41 12.22 7.35
C ASP A 135 -28.17 11.67 6.61
N ALA A 136 -27.23 11.07 7.34
CA ALA A 136 -26.15 10.27 6.77
C ALA A 136 -26.65 9.01 6.05
N LEU A 137 -25.75 8.35 5.31
CA LEU A 137 -26.05 7.17 4.49
C LEU A 137 -26.92 6.09 5.16
N PHE A 138 -26.70 5.84 6.45
CA PHE A 138 -27.39 4.78 7.20
C PHE A 138 -28.74 5.20 7.79
N THR A 139 -28.94 6.48 8.06
CA THR A 139 -30.10 7.00 8.78
C THR A 139 -30.97 7.93 7.95
N ALA A 140 -30.57 8.26 6.72
CA ALA A 140 -31.36 9.08 5.81
C ALA A 140 -32.65 8.38 5.34
N ARG A 141 -33.73 9.15 5.24
CA ARG A 141 -35.01 8.75 4.65
C ARG A 141 -34.94 8.78 3.12
N ASN A 142 -35.88 8.12 2.44
CA ASN A 142 -35.85 7.98 0.97
C ASN A 142 -35.93 9.32 0.21
N GLU A 143 -36.61 10.31 0.79
CA GLU A 143 -36.78 11.63 0.16
C GLU A 143 -35.59 12.58 0.41
N GLU A 144 -34.60 12.18 1.23
CA GLU A 144 -33.52 13.06 1.66
C GLU A 144 -32.37 13.09 0.64
N ARG A 145 -32.21 14.23 -0.02
CA ARG A 145 -31.22 14.46 -1.09
C ARG A 145 -29.76 14.21 -0.68
N ASN A 146 -29.41 14.46 0.59
CA ASN A 146 -28.05 14.25 1.09
C ASN A 146 -27.58 12.80 0.96
N TRP A 147 -28.49 11.83 1.06
CA TRP A 147 -28.17 10.42 0.88
C TRP A 147 -27.65 10.16 -0.52
N GLU A 148 -28.33 10.65 -1.55
CA GLU A 148 -27.96 10.43 -2.94
C GLU A 148 -26.60 11.05 -3.28
N ILE A 149 -26.36 12.29 -2.82
CA ILE A 149 -25.11 13.00 -3.03
C ILE A 149 -23.96 12.24 -2.37
N ALA A 150 -24.12 11.86 -1.10
CA ALA A 150 -23.10 11.11 -0.37
C ALA A 150 -22.87 9.73 -1.02
N HIS A 151 -23.94 9.03 -1.41
CA HIS A 151 -23.84 7.72 -2.05
C HIS A 151 -23.04 7.81 -3.36
N ARG A 152 -23.41 8.71 -4.28
CA ARG A 152 -22.70 8.85 -5.57
C ARG A 152 -21.25 9.28 -5.43
N ILE A 153 -20.92 10.14 -4.44
CA ILE A 153 -19.53 10.54 -4.14
C ILE A 153 -18.70 9.36 -3.62
N LEU A 154 -19.29 8.48 -2.81
CA LEU A 154 -18.54 7.46 -2.07
C LEU A 154 -18.50 6.10 -2.76
N MET A 155 -19.45 5.79 -3.64
CA MET A 155 -19.49 4.53 -4.39
C MET A 155 -18.18 4.19 -5.14
N PRO A 156 -17.47 5.14 -5.79
CA PRO A 156 -16.18 4.84 -6.41
C PRO A 156 -15.10 4.41 -5.42
N VAL A 157 -15.10 4.97 -4.21
CA VAL A 157 -14.12 4.67 -3.14
C VAL A 157 -14.31 3.25 -2.60
N PHE A 158 -15.55 2.77 -2.56
CA PHE A 158 -15.87 1.40 -2.16
C PHE A 158 -15.85 0.40 -3.33
N GLY A 159 -15.37 0.82 -4.50
CA GLY A 159 -15.15 -0.06 -5.65
C GLY A 159 -14.05 -1.11 -5.39
N THR A 160 -14.15 -2.28 -6.01
CA THR A 160 -13.25 -3.43 -5.79
C THR A 160 -11.77 -3.10 -5.92
N ILE A 161 -11.39 -2.22 -6.86
CA ILE A 161 -9.99 -1.80 -7.07
C ILE A 161 -9.51 -0.98 -5.87
N LYS A 162 -10.27 0.03 -5.45
CA LYS A 162 -9.93 0.88 -4.29
C LYS A 162 -9.88 0.12 -2.99
N ILE A 163 -10.77 -0.85 -2.80
CA ILE A 163 -10.71 -1.75 -1.63
C ILE A 163 -9.44 -2.61 -1.66
N ARG A 164 -9.03 -3.13 -2.83
CA ARG A 164 -7.75 -3.86 -2.96
C ARG A 164 -6.55 -2.97 -2.65
N GLU A 165 -6.58 -1.70 -3.03
CA GLU A 165 -5.51 -0.73 -2.70
C GLU A 165 -5.36 -0.51 -1.17
N MET A 166 -6.42 -0.69 -0.36
CA MET A 166 -6.38 -0.59 1.12
C MET A 166 -5.79 -1.82 1.83
N PHE A 167 -5.41 -2.87 1.09
CA PHE A 167 -4.88 -4.10 1.67
C PHE A 167 -3.64 -3.89 2.57
N PRO A 168 -2.64 -3.04 2.21
CA PRO A 168 -1.46 -2.82 3.05
C PRO A 168 -1.80 -2.30 4.45
N GLU A 169 -2.74 -1.35 4.56
CA GLU A 169 -3.19 -0.77 5.82
C GLU A 169 -3.95 -1.79 6.68
N MET A 170 -4.85 -2.57 6.06
CA MET A 170 -5.54 -3.67 6.75
C MET A 170 -4.54 -4.71 7.28
N LYS A 171 -3.52 -5.05 6.47
CA LYS A 171 -2.48 -6.01 6.83
C LYS A 171 -1.61 -5.51 7.98
N ASP A 172 -1.22 -4.24 7.99
CA ASP A 172 -0.47 -3.65 9.11
C ASP A 172 -1.20 -3.86 10.45
N LEU A 173 -2.49 -3.54 10.51
CA LEU A 173 -3.26 -3.67 11.75
C LEU A 173 -3.53 -5.14 12.13
N ALA A 174 -3.77 -6.01 11.15
CA ALA A 174 -3.85 -7.45 11.39
C ALA A 174 -2.53 -8.03 11.93
N GLN A 175 -1.38 -7.55 11.44
CA GLN A 175 -0.06 -7.91 11.96
C GLN A 175 0.13 -7.42 13.40
N GLN A 176 -0.34 -6.22 13.73
CA GLN A 176 -0.31 -5.71 15.10
C GLN A 176 -1.13 -6.58 16.07
N LEU A 177 -2.32 -7.04 15.65
CA LEU A 177 -3.10 -8.00 16.45
C LEU A 177 -2.33 -9.31 16.65
N CYS A 178 -1.76 -9.88 15.58
CA CYS A 178 -0.96 -11.11 15.66
C CYS A 178 0.22 -10.94 16.62
N LEU A 179 0.95 -9.82 16.51
CA LEU A 179 2.06 -9.49 17.40
C LEU A 179 1.63 -9.34 18.86
N LYS A 180 0.47 -8.71 19.11
CA LYS A 180 -0.10 -8.61 20.45
C LYS A 180 -0.32 -10.00 21.05
N TRP A 181 -1.02 -10.88 20.34
CA TRP A 181 -1.30 -12.24 20.84
C TRP A 181 -0.03 -13.05 21.06
N ALA A 182 0.93 -12.97 20.12
CA ALA A 182 2.22 -13.63 20.24
C ALA A 182 3.01 -13.16 21.48
N ARG A 183 2.97 -11.86 21.81
CA ARG A 183 3.69 -11.27 22.96
C ARG A 183 3.14 -11.71 24.31
N TYR A 184 1.82 -11.89 24.42
CA TYR A 184 1.21 -12.36 25.67
C TYR A 184 1.41 -13.87 25.91
N GLY A 185 1.63 -14.65 24.85
CA GLY A 185 1.96 -16.06 24.93
C GLY A 185 0.75 -16.99 25.08
N GLU A 186 1.01 -18.29 25.09
CA GLU A 186 -0.02 -19.33 24.96
C GLU A 186 -0.98 -19.44 26.16
N GLU A 187 -0.57 -19.01 27.35
CA GLU A 187 -1.39 -19.06 28.57
C GLU A 187 -2.38 -17.89 28.69
N TYR A 188 -2.20 -16.84 27.89
CA TYR A 188 -3.02 -15.65 27.98
C TYR A 188 -4.43 -15.89 27.46
N VAL A 189 -5.42 -15.53 28.30
CA VAL A 189 -6.83 -15.61 27.94
C VAL A 189 -7.22 -14.37 27.16
N ILE A 190 -7.46 -14.54 25.86
CA ILE A 190 -7.84 -13.49 24.92
C ILE A 190 -9.34 -13.24 25.01
N ASP A 191 -9.73 -11.98 25.21
CA ASP A 191 -11.09 -11.51 24.95
C ASP A 191 -11.24 -11.23 23.45
N VAL A 192 -11.83 -12.20 22.75
CA VAL A 192 -11.88 -12.23 21.28
C VAL A 192 -12.67 -11.05 20.73
N THR A 193 -13.85 -10.83 21.29
CA THR A 193 -14.77 -9.77 20.85
C THR A 193 -14.15 -8.39 21.09
N ALA A 194 -13.50 -8.17 22.24
CA ALA A 194 -12.88 -6.89 22.55
C ALA A 194 -11.67 -6.60 21.64
N ASP A 195 -10.86 -7.61 21.30
CA ASP A 195 -9.71 -7.42 20.44
C ASP A 195 -10.08 -7.19 18.98
N PHE A 196 -11.09 -7.90 18.46
CA PHE A 196 -11.60 -7.62 17.13
C PHE A 196 -12.30 -6.27 17.04
N THR A 197 -12.99 -5.82 18.10
CA THR A 197 -13.58 -4.48 18.14
C THR A 197 -12.50 -3.38 18.04
N ARG A 198 -11.34 -3.58 18.67
CA ARG A 198 -10.18 -2.67 18.52
C ARG A 198 -9.61 -2.73 17.11
N LEU A 199 -9.45 -3.93 16.56
CA LEU A 199 -8.89 -4.13 15.22
C LEU A 199 -9.71 -3.43 14.14
N THR A 200 -11.01 -3.73 14.09
CA THR A 200 -11.88 -3.24 13.01
C THR A 200 -12.10 -1.73 13.11
N LEU A 201 -12.13 -1.18 14.34
CA LEU A 201 -12.19 0.27 14.52
C LEU A 201 -10.92 0.97 14.02
N ASP A 202 -9.74 0.49 14.41
CA ASP A 202 -8.47 1.05 13.95
C ASP A 202 -8.32 0.90 12.43
N THR A 203 -8.77 -0.23 11.86
CA THR A 203 -8.69 -0.51 10.42
C THR A 203 -9.57 0.42 9.63
N LEU A 204 -10.81 0.61 10.09
CA LEU A 204 -11.73 1.52 9.44
C LEU A 204 -11.22 2.96 9.54
N ALA A 205 -10.76 3.41 10.72
CA ALA A 205 -10.23 4.75 10.90
C ALA A 205 -8.97 5.03 10.05
N LEU A 206 -8.07 4.06 9.93
CA LEU A 206 -6.85 4.19 9.13
C LEU A 206 -7.18 4.22 7.63
N CYS A 207 -7.92 3.22 7.13
CA CYS A 207 -8.19 3.09 5.70
C CYS A 207 -9.13 4.18 5.17
N THR A 208 -10.06 4.66 6.01
CA THR A 208 -11.05 5.66 5.56
C THR A 208 -10.67 7.10 5.91
N MET A 209 -9.91 7.35 6.98
CA MET A 209 -9.65 8.71 7.46
C MET A 209 -8.16 9.01 7.67
N GLY A 210 -7.25 8.07 7.36
CA GLY A 210 -5.83 8.18 7.67
C GLY A 210 -5.54 8.36 9.16
N PHE A 211 -6.47 7.96 10.04
CA PHE A 211 -6.42 8.23 11.47
C PHE A 211 -6.12 6.96 12.26
N ARG A 212 -5.17 7.04 13.21
CA ARG A 212 -4.81 5.91 14.09
C ARG A 212 -5.27 6.16 15.52
N PHE A 213 -6.20 5.34 16.01
CA PHE A 213 -6.55 5.28 17.43
C PHE A 213 -5.43 4.63 18.28
N ASN A 214 -4.60 3.78 17.67
CA ASN A 214 -3.55 3.00 18.33
C ASN A 214 -4.11 2.16 19.50
N SER A 215 -5.26 1.54 19.28
CA SER A 215 -6.04 0.85 20.33
C SER A 215 -5.30 -0.33 20.97
N PHE A 216 -4.26 -0.86 20.32
CA PHE A 216 -3.42 -1.94 20.85
C PHE A 216 -2.28 -1.46 21.79
N HIS A 217 -1.95 -0.17 21.78
CA HIS A 217 -0.80 0.38 22.51
C HIS A 217 -1.17 0.99 23.88
N ASN A 218 -2.44 1.35 24.09
CA ASN A 218 -2.91 2.07 25.28
C ASN A 218 -3.35 1.17 26.45
N GLY A 219 -2.85 -0.07 26.53
CA GLY A 219 -3.22 -1.03 27.59
C GLY A 219 -4.71 -1.41 27.58
N SER A 220 -5.33 -1.53 28.75
CA SER A 220 -6.74 -1.92 28.89
C SER A 220 -7.74 -0.79 28.64
N VAL A 221 -7.28 0.46 28.47
CA VAL A 221 -8.15 1.64 28.34
C VAL A 221 -8.46 1.86 26.86
N LEU A 222 -9.73 1.62 26.49
CA LEU A 222 -10.23 1.98 25.15
C LEU A 222 -10.23 3.50 24.98
N HIS A 223 -10.03 3.96 23.75
CA HIS A 223 -10.17 5.39 23.44
C HIS A 223 -11.58 5.86 23.87
N PRO A 224 -11.73 7.03 24.53
CA PRO A 224 -13.03 7.51 25.04
C PRO A 224 -14.17 7.50 24.02
N PHE A 225 -13.83 7.64 22.73
CA PHE A 225 -14.76 7.50 21.61
C PHE A 225 -15.50 6.15 21.60
N VAL A 226 -14.81 5.02 21.79
CA VAL A 226 -15.40 3.67 21.72
C VAL A 226 -16.42 3.48 22.82
N ASP A 227 -16.05 3.89 24.03
CA ASP A 227 -16.89 3.86 25.20
C ASP A 227 -18.15 4.74 25.03
N SER A 228 -17.99 5.93 24.46
CA SER A 228 -19.10 6.83 24.14
C SER A 228 -20.01 6.25 23.05
N MET A 229 -19.45 5.62 22.04
CA MET A 229 -20.20 4.98 20.97
C MET A 229 -21.04 3.80 21.48
N ALA A 230 -20.44 2.88 22.23
CA ALA A 230 -21.16 1.75 22.83
C ALA A 230 -22.31 2.19 23.76
N ARG A 231 -22.09 3.23 24.57
CA ARG A 231 -23.15 3.82 25.41
C ARG A 231 -24.24 4.50 24.59
N THR A 232 -23.89 5.18 23.50
CA THR A 232 -24.83 5.85 22.60
C THR A 232 -25.74 4.82 21.93
N LEU A 233 -25.17 3.74 21.38
CA LEU A 233 -25.94 2.66 20.76
C LEU A 233 -26.88 1.99 21.76
N LYS A 234 -26.38 1.65 22.95
CA LYS A 234 -27.23 1.07 24.02
C LYS A 234 -28.37 2.01 24.42
N GLU A 235 -28.09 3.30 24.56
CA GLU A 235 -29.12 4.28 24.92
C GLU A 235 -30.14 4.47 23.79
N ALA A 236 -29.73 4.40 22.52
CA ALA A 236 -30.65 4.41 21.38
C ALA A 236 -31.61 3.22 21.40
N SER A 237 -31.11 2.00 21.67
CA SER A 237 -31.94 0.79 21.85
C SER A 237 -32.93 0.93 23.01
N VAL A 238 -32.46 1.39 24.17
CA VAL A 238 -33.34 1.64 25.33
C VAL A 238 -34.38 2.72 25.00
N GLN A 239 -34.00 3.73 24.21
CA GLN A 239 -34.93 4.78 23.82
C GLN A 239 -36.02 4.31 22.85
N ALA A 240 -35.68 3.38 21.97
CA ALA A 240 -36.63 2.74 21.06
C ALA A 240 -37.62 1.83 21.80
N ALA A 241 -37.15 1.10 22.81
CA ALA A 241 -37.98 0.16 23.56
C ALA A 241 -38.94 0.82 24.58
N LEU A 242 -38.64 2.01 25.06
CA LEU A 242 -39.43 2.68 26.10
C LEU A 242 -40.46 3.68 25.54
N PRO A 243 -41.71 3.69 26.05
CA PRO A 243 -42.71 4.69 25.70
C PRO A 243 -42.23 6.14 25.90
N GLY A 244 -42.60 7.04 24.98
CA GLY A 244 -42.12 8.43 24.94
C GLY A 244 -42.30 9.22 26.25
N PHE A 245 -43.38 9.00 27.00
CA PHE A 245 -43.60 9.69 28.28
C PHE A 245 -42.61 9.28 29.38
N ILE A 246 -42.04 8.07 29.30
CA ILE A 246 -41.01 7.59 30.25
C ILE A 246 -39.67 8.31 30.00
N GLN A 247 -39.40 8.69 28.75
CA GLN A 247 -38.16 9.38 28.38
C GLN A 247 -37.99 10.71 29.11
N SER A 248 -39.09 11.44 29.33
CA SER A 248 -39.08 12.72 30.06
C SER A 248 -38.56 12.63 31.49
N PHE A 249 -38.58 11.42 32.09
CA PHE A 249 -38.06 11.16 33.44
C PHE A 249 -36.58 10.71 33.45
N ARG A 250 -35.99 10.37 32.31
CA ARG A 250 -34.61 9.85 32.18
C ARG A 250 -33.56 10.95 31.94
N LYS A 251 -33.73 12.13 32.57
CA LYS A 251 -32.86 13.32 32.38
C LYS A 251 -31.36 13.06 32.53
N ARG A 252 -30.96 12.15 33.45
CA ARG A 252 -29.54 11.80 33.66
C ARG A 252 -28.97 11.02 32.47
N SER A 253 -29.71 10.04 31.95
CA SER A 253 -29.33 9.27 30.76
C SER A 253 -29.26 10.17 29.54
N TRP A 254 -30.25 11.05 29.36
CA TRP A 254 -30.27 12.02 28.26
C TRP A 254 -29.03 12.94 28.26
N ARG A 255 -28.68 13.53 29.41
CA ARG A 255 -27.45 14.35 29.52
C ARG A 255 -26.17 13.58 29.22
N ARG A 256 -26.14 12.27 29.51
CA ARG A 256 -24.98 11.42 29.17
C ARG A 256 -24.93 11.18 27.67
N TYR A 257 -26.07 10.87 27.06
CA TYR A 257 -26.24 10.70 25.62
C TYR A 257 -25.79 11.94 24.83
N GLU A 258 -26.19 13.14 25.27
CA GLU A 258 -25.74 14.41 24.70
C GLU A 258 -24.22 14.59 24.80
N LYS A 259 -23.62 14.27 25.96
CA LYS A 259 -22.16 14.36 26.15
C LYS A 259 -21.39 13.39 25.29
N ASP A 260 -21.85 12.14 25.20
CA ASP A 260 -21.22 11.11 24.38
C ASP A 260 -21.32 11.47 22.89
N THR A 261 -22.48 11.96 22.44
CA THR A 261 -22.68 12.48 21.09
C THR A 261 -21.75 13.66 20.78
N ALA A 262 -21.67 14.65 21.67
CA ALA A 262 -20.79 15.80 21.50
C ALA A 262 -19.31 15.41 21.42
N LEU A 263 -18.87 14.43 22.23
CA LEU A 263 -17.50 13.93 22.19
C LEU A 263 -17.18 13.27 20.83
N MET A 264 -18.06 12.41 20.34
CA MET A 264 -17.88 11.74 19.06
C MET A 264 -17.84 12.73 17.89
N ARG A 265 -18.79 13.67 17.85
CA ARG A 265 -18.83 14.74 16.83
C ARG A 265 -17.58 15.63 16.89
N LYS A 266 -17.10 15.97 18.10
CA LYS A 266 -15.88 16.75 18.28
C LYS A 266 -14.66 16.02 17.70
N LEU A 267 -14.51 14.71 17.92
CA LEU A 267 -13.40 13.96 17.35
C LEU A 267 -13.39 14.02 15.82
N CYS A 268 -14.53 13.76 15.17
CA CYS A 268 -14.62 13.85 13.71
C CYS A 268 -14.31 15.27 13.20
N ARG A 269 -14.77 16.30 13.91
CA ARG A 269 -14.44 17.70 13.59
C ARG A 269 -12.94 17.98 13.72
N ASP A 270 -12.31 17.54 14.81
CA ASP A 270 -10.86 17.68 15.02
C ASP A 270 -10.05 16.96 13.91
N ILE A 271 -10.53 15.81 13.41
CA ILE A 271 -9.93 15.09 12.27
C ILE A 271 -10.07 15.89 10.98
N ILE A 272 -11.25 16.42 10.68
CA ILE A 272 -11.50 17.25 9.49
C ILE A 272 -10.64 18.52 9.51
N GLU A 273 -10.59 19.23 10.63
CA GLU A 273 -9.80 20.46 10.76
C GLU A 273 -8.31 20.20 10.56
N LYS A 274 -7.78 19.12 11.15
CA LYS A 274 -6.39 18.70 10.91
C LYS A 274 -6.14 18.37 9.44
N ARG A 275 -7.06 17.67 8.79
CA ARG A 275 -6.91 17.31 7.37
C ARG A 275 -6.96 18.55 6.47
N LYS A 276 -7.89 19.49 6.72
CA LYS A 276 -7.97 20.76 5.98
C LYS A 276 -6.75 21.66 6.20
N ALA A 277 -6.10 21.57 7.36
CA ALA A 277 -4.89 22.31 7.66
C ALA A 277 -3.62 21.72 7.02
N GLN A 278 -3.67 20.48 6.53
CA GLN A 278 -2.60 19.84 5.80
C GLN A 278 -2.78 20.10 4.29
N THR A 279 -1.79 20.69 3.63
CA THR A 279 -1.75 20.85 2.16
C THR A 279 -1.33 19.56 1.45
N ASP A 280 -1.89 18.42 1.88
CA ASP A 280 -1.63 17.14 1.23
C ASP A 280 -2.75 16.86 0.23
N THR A 281 -2.47 17.11 -1.05
CA THR A 281 -3.44 16.99 -2.16
C THR A 281 -3.49 15.59 -2.76
N ASP A 282 -2.63 14.67 -2.30
CA ASP A 282 -2.46 13.32 -2.87
C ASP A 282 -3.11 12.20 -2.03
N SER A 283 -3.88 12.53 -0.99
CA SER A 283 -4.61 11.52 -0.23
C SER A 283 -5.82 11.00 -1.03
N HIS A 284 -5.90 9.69 -1.22
CA HIS A 284 -7.00 9.01 -1.93
C HIS A 284 -7.95 8.24 -1.00
N ASP A 285 -7.98 8.59 0.30
CA ASP A 285 -8.87 7.94 1.27
C ASP A 285 -10.32 8.47 1.22
N LEU A 286 -11.21 7.81 1.97
CA LEU A 286 -12.64 8.16 2.01
C LEU A 286 -12.87 9.60 2.48
N LEU A 287 -12.07 10.11 3.41
CA LEU A 287 -12.16 11.48 3.88
C LEU A 287 -11.78 12.49 2.80
N ALA A 288 -10.76 12.19 1.98
CA ALA A 288 -10.43 13.01 0.82
C ALA A 288 -11.59 13.06 -0.19
N ALA A 289 -12.26 11.93 -0.46
CA ALA A 289 -13.44 11.89 -1.30
C ALA A 289 -14.62 12.67 -0.70
N LEU A 290 -14.84 12.60 0.61
CA LEU A 290 -15.88 13.38 1.30
C LEU A 290 -15.62 14.90 1.24
N LEU A 291 -14.36 15.33 1.34
CA LEU A 291 -13.97 16.75 1.35
C LEU A 291 -13.90 17.35 -0.06
N GLY A 292 -13.28 16.65 -1.01
CA GLY A 292 -13.00 17.13 -2.35
C GLY A 292 -14.01 16.67 -3.41
N GLY A 293 -14.74 15.59 -3.13
CA GLY A 293 -15.68 14.98 -4.07
C GLY A 293 -16.82 15.91 -4.45
N ARG A 294 -17.30 15.72 -5.68
CA ARG A 294 -18.49 16.37 -6.22
C ARG A 294 -19.38 15.30 -6.81
N ASP A 295 -20.68 15.43 -6.56
CA ASP A 295 -21.68 14.55 -7.14
C ASP A 295 -21.64 14.68 -8.68
N PRO A 296 -21.38 13.58 -9.42
CA PRO A 296 -21.30 13.64 -10.88
C PRO A 296 -22.60 14.07 -11.55
N LYS A 297 -23.75 13.92 -10.88
CA LYS A 297 -25.07 14.28 -11.43
C LYS A 297 -25.41 15.76 -11.24
N THR A 298 -25.05 16.33 -10.09
CA THR A 298 -25.49 17.69 -9.69
C THR A 298 -24.35 18.70 -9.57
N GLY A 299 -23.10 18.25 -9.50
CA GLY A 299 -21.93 19.08 -9.23
C GLY A 299 -21.81 19.55 -7.78
N GLU A 300 -22.70 19.14 -6.88
CA GLU A 300 -22.70 19.54 -5.47
C GLU A 300 -21.68 18.76 -4.64
N GLY A 301 -21.11 19.39 -3.62
CA GLY A 301 -20.27 18.73 -2.60
C GLY A 301 -21.02 18.58 -1.28
N LEU A 302 -20.44 17.82 -0.34
CA LEU A 302 -21.00 17.65 1.01
C LEU A 302 -20.60 18.81 1.93
N SER A 303 -21.50 19.19 2.85
CA SER A 303 -21.19 20.14 3.93
C SER A 303 -20.35 19.47 5.02
N ASP A 304 -19.58 20.26 5.78
CA ASP A 304 -18.77 19.73 6.89
C ASP A 304 -19.58 18.90 7.89
N ASP A 305 -20.80 19.33 8.22
CA ASP A 305 -21.66 18.55 9.12
C ASP A 305 -22.13 17.24 8.48
N SER A 306 -22.45 17.23 7.18
CA SER A 306 -22.78 16.00 6.45
C SER A 306 -21.58 15.04 6.35
N ILE A 307 -20.36 15.59 6.22
CA ILE A 307 -19.12 14.81 6.25
C ILE A 307 -18.93 14.18 7.64
N ILE A 308 -19.11 14.93 8.73
CA ILE A 308 -19.07 14.41 10.11
C ILE A 308 -20.10 13.29 10.30
N ASP A 309 -21.32 13.50 9.81
CA ASP A 309 -22.43 12.56 9.93
C ASP A 309 -22.12 11.23 9.23
N ASN A 310 -21.54 11.29 8.03
CA ASN A 310 -21.10 10.09 7.29
C ASN A 310 -19.85 9.44 7.93
N MET A 311 -18.88 10.21 8.41
CA MET A 311 -17.73 9.66 9.15
C MET A 311 -18.16 8.86 10.38
N LEU A 312 -19.08 9.41 11.19
CA LEU A 312 -19.65 8.70 12.33
C LEU A 312 -20.43 7.47 11.92
N THR A 313 -21.17 7.53 10.80
CA THR A 313 -21.87 6.38 10.25
C THR A 313 -20.92 5.24 9.92
N PHE A 314 -19.79 5.50 9.27
CA PHE A 314 -18.80 4.47 8.96
C PHE A 314 -18.15 3.89 10.22
N LEU A 315 -17.78 4.75 11.18
CA LEU A 315 -17.23 4.30 12.45
C LEU A 315 -18.22 3.46 13.24
N ILE A 316 -19.51 3.83 13.28
CA ILE A 316 -20.54 3.06 13.98
C ILE A 316 -20.83 1.75 13.26
N ALA A 317 -21.16 1.79 11.97
CA ALA A 317 -21.68 0.65 11.23
C ALA A 317 -20.61 -0.40 10.90
N GLY A 318 -19.37 0.01 10.59
CA GLY A 318 -18.37 -0.91 10.05
C GLY A 318 -17.52 -1.64 11.08
N HIS A 319 -17.33 -1.09 12.29
CA HIS A 319 -16.45 -1.73 13.28
C HIS A 319 -17.13 -2.91 14.00
N GLU A 320 -18.35 -2.74 14.51
CA GLU A 320 -19.01 -3.74 15.36
C GLU A 320 -19.52 -4.94 14.54
N THR A 321 -19.96 -4.69 13.30
CA THR A 321 -20.44 -5.75 12.41
C THR A 321 -19.33 -6.68 11.94
N THR A 322 -18.17 -6.15 11.54
CA THR A 322 -17.02 -6.97 11.17
C THR A 322 -16.41 -7.66 12.39
N SER A 323 -16.36 -7.00 13.55
CA SER A 323 -15.84 -7.64 14.77
C SER A 323 -16.73 -8.79 15.24
N GLY A 324 -18.06 -8.65 15.12
CA GLY A 324 -19.01 -9.73 15.34
C GLY A 324 -18.77 -10.90 14.40
N LEU A 325 -18.58 -10.65 13.10
CA LEU A 325 -18.31 -11.69 12.09
C LEU A 325 -17.04 -12.47 12.44
N LEU A 326 -15.95 -11.78 12.71
CA LEU A 326 -14.67 -12.39 13.09
C LEU A 326 -14.80 -13.24 14.36
N SER A 327 -15.54 -12.73 15.35
CA SER A 327 -15.77 -13.42 16.62
C SER A 327 -16.60 -14.69 16.44
N PHE A 328 -17.71 -14.63 15.68
CA PHE A 328 -18.52 -15.80 15.36
C PHE A 328 -17.76 -16.80 14.50
N ALA A 329 -16.97 -16.34 13.53
CA ALA A 329 -16.19 -17.21 12.66
C ALA A 329 -15.18 -18.03 13.47
N LEU A 330 -14.43 -17.40 14.39
CA LEU A 330 -13.53 -18.12 15.29
C LEU A 330 -14.26 -19.08 16.22
N TYR A 331 -15.42 -18.68 16.75
CA TYR A 331 -16.25 -19.57 17.56
C TYR A 331 -16.65 -20.83 16.77
N TYR A 332 -17.20 -20.67 15.57
CA TYR A 332 -17.64 -21.80 14.75
C TYR A 332 -16.48 -22.68 14.27
N LEU A 333 -15.32 -22.10 13.96
CA LEU A 333 -14.11 -22.86 13.63
C LEU A 333 -13.64 -23.69 14.84
N LEU A 334 -13.61 -23.11 16.04
CA LEU A 334 -13.24 -23.82 17.26
C LEU A 334 -14.25 -24.90 17.65
N ALA A 335 -15.54 -24.65 17.43
CA ALA A 335 -16.61 -25.62 17.66
C ALA A 335 -16.60 -26.76 16.62
N ASN A 336 -15.96 -26.56 15.45
CA ASN A 336 -15.88 -27.52 14.36
C ASN A 336 -14.43 -27.74 13.90
N PRO A 337 -13.62 -28.52 14.66
CA PRO A 337 -12.19 -28.67 14.38
C PRO A 337 -11.85 -29.20 12.98
N GLN A 338 -12.70 -30.06 12.40
CA GLN A 338 -12.52 -30.56 11.03
C GLN A 338 -12.62 -29.43 10.00
N THR A 339 -13.56 -28.51 10.18
CA THR A 339 -13.75 -27.33 9.34
C THR A 339 -12.57 -26.37 9.49
N MET A 340 -12.10 -26.14 10.73
CA MET A 340 -10.91 -25.33 10.98
C MET A 340 -9.67 -25.90 10.30
N GLU A 341 -9.48 -27.22 10.37
CA GLU A 341 -8.35 -27.89 9.73
C GLU A 341 -8.41 -27.75 8.20
N LYS A 342 -9.58 -27.93 7.60
CA LYS A 342 -9.76 -27.77 6.14
C LYS A 342 -9.51 -26.34 5.68
N ALA A 343 -10.00 -25.33 6.42
CA ALA A 343 -9.70 -23.92 6.14
C ALA A 343 -8.20 -23.61 6.31
N ARG A 344 -7.56 -24.19 7.33
CA ARG A 344 -6.11 -24.05 7.56
C ARG A 344 -5.28 -24.65 6.41
N GLN A 345 -5.65 -25.84 5.94
CA GLN A 345 -4.99 -26.49 4.80
C GLN A 345 -5.10 -25.66 3.52
N GLU A 346 -6.26 -25.06 3.25
CA GLU A 346 -6.43 -24.14 2.12
C GLU A 346 -5.48 -22.94 2.23
N VAL A 347 -5.43 -22.29 3.39
CA VAL A 347 -4.52 -21.16 3.64
C VAL A 347 -3.06 -21.57 3.46
N ASP A 348 -2.66 -22.74 3.95
CA ASP A 348 -1.29 -23.25 3.82
C ASP A 348 -0.94 -23.57 2.35
N GLN A 349 -1.85 -24.17 1.60
CA GLN A 349 -1.66 -24.50 0.19
C GLN A 349 -1.53 -23.25 -0.68
N VAL A 350 -2.36 -22.23 -0.42
CA VAL A 350 -2.35 -20.97 -1.19
C VAL A 350 -1.13 -20.13 -0.85
N SER A 351 -0.80 -20.00 0.44
CA SER A 351 0.31 -19.15 0.88
C SER A 351 1.68 -19.80 0.72
N GLN A 352 1.74 -21.14 0.70
CA GLN A 352 2.99 -21.93 0.66
C GLN A 352 4.01 -21.49 1.71
N GLY A 353 3.52 -21.00 2.85
CA GLY A 353 4.33 -20.50 3.95
C GLY A 353 4.82 -19.05 3.83
N ALA A 354 4.57 -18.37 2.71
CA ALA A 354 4.82 -16.95 2.51
C ALA A 354 3.74 -16.08 3.21
N PRO A 355 4.03 -14.80 3.51
CA PRO A 355 3.02 -13.91 4.10
C PRO A 355 1.78 -13.78 3.21
N ILE A 356 0.60 -13.65 3.83
CA ILE A 356 -0.64 -13.38 3.09
C ILE A 356 -0.50 -12.08 2.27
N ALA A 357 -0.78 -12.17 0.97
CA ALA A 357 -0.78 -11.09 0.00
C ALA A 357 -2.17 -10.95 -0.63
N VAL A 358 -2.45 -9.84 -1.31
CA VAL A 358 -3.80 -9.52 -1.82
C VAL A 358 -4.26 -10.54 -2.88
N GLU A 359 -3.33 -11.12 -3.63
CA GLU A 359 -3.58 -12.13 -4.66
C GLU A 359 -3.95 -13.50 -4.07
N HIS A 360 -3.64 -13.74 -2.80
CA HIS A 360 -4.05 -14.96 -2.10
C HIS A 360 -5.54 -14.95 -1.79
N LEU A 361 -6.15 -13.78 -1.54
CA LEU A 361 -7.52 -13.69 -1.05
C LEU A 361 -8.56 -14.28 -2.02
N SER A 362 -8.38 -14.09 -3.33
CA SER A 362 -9.28 -14.66 -4.34
C SER A 362 -9.13 -16.18 -4.50
N LYS A 363 -8.09 -16.78 -3.89
CA LYS A 363 -7.79 -18.21 -3.94
C LYS A 363 -8.20 -18.96 -2.68
N LEU A 364 -8.99 -18.34 -1.78
CA LEU A 364 -9.47 -18.93 -0.52
C LEU A 364 -10.99 -19.18 -0.53
N PRO A 365 -11.54 -19.97 -1.49
CA PRO A 365 -12.98 -20.16 -1.63
C PRO A 365 -13.62 -20.86 -0.42
N TYR A 366 -12.93 -21.79 0.24
CA TYR A 366 -13.45 -22.48 1.42
C TYR A 366 -13.49 -21.55 2.64
N LEU A 367 -12.45 -20.75 2.87
CA LEU A 367 -12.47 -19.75 3.93
C LEU A 367 -13.55 -18.69 3.69
N ASN A 368 -13.76 -18.28 2.43
CA ASN A 368 -14.88 -17.39 2.09
C ASN A 368 -16.23 -18.05 2.40
N ALA A 369 -16.37 -19.35 2.10
CA ALA A 369 -17.56 -20.12 2.44
C ALA A 369 -17.79 -20.22 3.96
N VAL A 370 -16.73 -20.34 4.77
CA VAL A 370 -16.79 -20.28 6.25
C VAL A 370 -17.37 -18.95 6.72
N LEU A 371 -16.92 -17.81 6.16
CA LEU A 371 -17.42 -16.49 6.52
C LEU A 371 -18.89 -16.29 6.09
N LYS A 372 -19.25 -16.74 4.88
CA LYS A 372 -20.63 -16.69 4.38
C LYS A 372 -21.58 -17.52 5.25
N GLU A 373 -21.15 -18.71 5.66
CA GLU A 373 -21.94 -19.60 6.52
C GLU A 373 -22.07 -19.04 7.93
N THR A 374 -21.01 -18.39 8.42
CA THR A 374 -21.05 -17.66 9.68
C THR A 374 -22.12 -16.57 9.66
N LEU A 375 -22.17 -15.76 8.60
CA LEU A 375 -23.20 -14.72 8.42
C LEU A 375 -24.60 -15.28 8.15
N ARG A 376 -24.72 -16.49 7.61
CA ARG A 376 -26.01 -17.17 7.46
C ARG A 376 -26.57 -17.50 8.85
N LEU A 377 -25.80 -18.18 9.70
CA LEU A 377 -26.26 -18.56 11.04
C LEU A 377 -26.37 -17.37 11.99
N GLN A 378 -25.39 -16.47 11.95
CA GLN A 378 -25.28 -15.33 12.86
C GLN A 378 -25.03 -14.04 12.05
N PRO A 379 -26.06 -13.52 11.37
CA PRO A 379 -25.97 -12.22 10.72
C PRO A 379 -25.80 -11.15 11.79
N THR A 380 -24.65 -10.46 11.78
CA THR A 380 -24.32 -9.46 12.82
C THR A 380 -25.28 -8.27 12.81
N ALA A 381 -25.79 -7.90 11.63
CA ALA A 381 -27.01 -7.11 11.51
C ALA A 381 -28.21 -8.07 11.43
N PRO A 382 -29.04 -8.18 12.50
CA PRO A 382 -30.01 -9.26 12.63
C PRO A 382 -31.26 -9.13 11.72
N GLY A 383 -31.44 -7.97 11.09
CA GLY A 383 -32.62 -7.67 10.29
C GLY A 383 -32.61 -6.30 9.66
N PHE A 384 -33.66 -6.00 8.89
CA PHE A 384 -33.95 -4.67 8.37
C PHE A 384 -35.47 -4.44 8.32
N ILE A 385 -35.88 -3.18 8.26
CA ILE A 385 -37.29 -2.80 8.33
C ILE A 385 -37.72 -2.18 6.99
N LEU A 386 -38.83 -2.67 6.45
CA LEU A 386 -39.45 -2.22 5.21
C LEU A 386 -40.85 -1.64 5.46
N SER A 387 -41.40 -0.97 4.45
CA SER A 387 -42.81 -0.56 4.39
C SER A 387 -43.26 -0.47 2.93
N ALA A 388 -44.58 -0.52 2.71
CA ALA A 388 -45.23 -0.22 1.44
C ALA A 388 -45.99 1.12 1.54
N ASP A 389 -46.05 1.89 0.44
CA ASP A 389 -46.77 3.17 0.37
C ASP A 389 -48.30 3.00 0.25
N LYS A 390 -48.73 1.81 -0.16
CA LYS A 390 -50.13 1.42 -0.35
C LYS A 390 -50.37 0.04 0.27
N ASP A 391 -51.63 -0.32 0.41
CA ASP A 391 -52.00 -1.66 0.88
C ASP A 391 -51.49 -2.71 -0.13
N GLU A 392 -50.80 -3.74 0.36
CA GLU A 392 -50.17 -4.79 -0.43
C GLU A 392 -50.63 -6.17 0.04
N ILE A 393 -50.64 -7.17 -0.85
CA ILE A 393 -50.91 -8.57 -0.49
C ILE A 393 -49.62 -9.37 -0.68
N ILE A 394 -49.18 -10.07 0.37
CA ILE A 394 -48.00 -10.96 0.32
C ILE A 394 -48.39 -12.41 0.64
N GLY A 395 -47.64 -13.37 0.11
CA GLY A 395 -47.92 -14.80 0.20
C GLY A 395 -49.28 -15.17 -0.43
N GLY A 396 -49.79 -14.33 -1.33
CA GLY A 396 -51.10 -14.45 -1.96
C GLY A 396 -52.32 -14.33 -1.01
N LYS A 397 -52.11 -14.03 0.28
CA LYS A 397 -53.19 -14.11 1.29
C LYS A 397 -53.12 -13.12 2.46
N TYR A 398 -51.97 -12.50 2.73
CA TYR A 398 -51.80 -11.59 3.86
C TYR A 398 -51.89 -10.14 3.42
N LEU A 399 -52.87 -9.40 3.93
CA LEU A 399 -52.99 -7.96 3.72
C LEU A 399 -52.01 -7.20 4.61
N ILE A 400 -51.13 -6.44 3.99
CA ILE A 400 -50.19 -5.52 4.63
C ILE A 400 -50.71 -4.09 4.43
N PRO A 401 -51.12 -3.39 5.50
CA PRO A 401 -51.59 -2.02 5.36
C PRO A 401 -50.45 -1.06 4.99
N ALA A 402 -50.79 -0.01 4.25
CA ALA A 402 -49.87 1.06 3.89
C ALA A 402 -49.18 1.67 5.13
N ASN A 403 -47.89 1.96 5.02
CA ASN A 403 -47.05 2.62 6.02
C ASN A 403 -46.84 1.83 7.32
N VAL A 404 -47.16 0.53 7.35
CA VAL A 404 -46.88 -0.34 8.49
C VAL A 404 -45.45 -0.86 8.42
N PRO A 405 -44.63 -0.72 9.47
CA PRO A 405 -43.31 -1.31 9.54
C PRO A 405 -43.33 -2.84 9.45
N ILE A 406 -42.48 -3.39 8.59
CA ILE A 406 -42.28 -4.82 8.37
C ILE A 406 -40.83 -5.16 8.73
N GLY A 407 -40.60 -5.79 9.88
CA GLY A 407 -39.29 -6.27 10.32
C GLY A 407 -38.96 -7.64 9.72
N VAL A 408 -37.88 -7.72 8.94
CA VAL A 408 -37.34 -8.98 8.44
C VAL A 408 -36.34 -9.53 9.46
N LEU A 409 -36.59 -10.74 9.97
CA LEU A 409 -35.71 -11.41 10.94
C LEU A 409 -34.74 -12.34 10.20
N LEU A 410 -33.55 -11.82 9.85
CA LEU A 410 -32.59 -12.56 9.04
C LEU A 410 -32.09 -13.84 9.73
N HIS A 411 -31.99 -13.87 11.05
CA HIS A 411 -31.61 -15.08 11.78
C HIS A 411 -32.56 -16.26 11.49
N MET A 412 -33.87 -16.00 11.39
CA MET A 412 -34.86 -17.04 11.06
C MET A 412 -34.87 -17.34 9.56
N VAL A 413 -34.89 -16.29 8.73
CA VAL A 413 -34.91 -16.43 7.26
C VAL A 413 -33.71 -17.23 6.76
N HIS A 414 -32.51 -16.93 7.24
CA HIS A 414 -31.29 -17.61 6.83
C HIS A 414 -31.18 -19.05 7.37
N GLN A 415 -32.11 -19.47 8.22
CA GLN A 415 -32.22 -20.83 8.74
C GLN A 415 -33.55 -21.49 8.34
N ASP A 416 -34.25 -20.93 7.35
CA ASP A 416 -35.50 -21.47 6.85
C ASP A 416 -35.27 -22.88 6.26
N LYS A 417 -35.87 -23.88 6.92
CA LYS A 417 -35.74 -25.30 6.55
C LYS A 417 -36.28 -25.58 5.15
N ALA A 418 -37.21 -24.78 4.64
CA ALA A 418 -37.73 -24.92 3.28
C ALA A 418 -36.63 -24.72 2.22
N VAL A 419 -35.57 -23.98 2.55
CA VAL A 419 -34.44 -23.71 1.66
C VAL A 419 -33.20 -24.50 2.06
N TYR A 420 -32.88 -24.57 3.36
CA TYR A 420 -31.63 -25.15 3.83
C TYR A 420 -31.75 -26.61 4.28
N GLY A 421 -32.96 -27.17 4.38
CA GLY A 421 -33.21 -28.54 4.85
C GLY A 421 -33.28 -28.66 6.37
N GLU A 422 -33.38 -29.89 6.88
CA GLU A 422 -33.52 -30.14 8.32
C GLU A 422 -32.27 -29.78 9.13
N ASP A 423 -31.10 -29.84 8.50
CA ASP A 423 -29.80 -29.44 9.06
C ASP A 423 -29.51 -27.93 8.84
N ALA A 424 -30.55 -27.10 8.71
CA ALA A 424 -30.41 -25.65 8.54
C ALA A 424 -29.67 -24.95 9.70
N ALA A 425 -29.74 -25.48 10.91
CA ALA A 425 -29.04 -24.92 12.07
C ALA A 425 -27.57 -25.36 12.18
N ASP A 426 -27.15 -26.36 11.39
CA ASP A 426 -25.79 -26.88 11.45
C ASP A 426 -24.81 -25.97 10.69
N PHE A 427 -23.58 -25.85 11.19
CA PHE A 427 -22.52 -25.07 10.55
C PHE A 427 -21.86 -25.88 9.43
N LYS A 428 -22.24 -25.59 8.17
CA LYS A 428 -21.80 -26.36 7.00
C LYS A 428 -21.33 -25.44 5.86
N PRO A 429 -20.06 -25.00 5.88
CA PRO A 429 -19.50 -24.11 4.85
C PRO A 429 -19.65 -24.63 3.43
N GLU A 430 -19.73 -25.94 3.23
CA GLU A 430 -19.93 -26.56 1.91
C GLU A 430 -21.20 -26.05 1.19
N ARG A 431 -22.21 -25.55 1.92
CA ARG A 431 -23.41 -24.91 1.35
C ARG A 431 -23.11 -23.59 0.65
N MET A 432 -22.05 -22.92 1.09
CA MET A 432 -21.64 -21.59 0.67
C MET A 432 -20.53 -21.60 -0.37
N LEU A 433 -20.05 -22.79 -0.76
CA LEU A 433 -19.19 -22.95 -1.92
C LEU A 433 -19.96 -22.65 -3.20
N ASP A 434 -19.27 -22.05 -4.17
CA ASP A 434 -19.86 -21.40 -5.35
C ASP A 434 -21.02 -22.16 -6.00
N GLU A 435 -20.83 -23.44 -6.33
CA GLU A 435 -21.86 -24.22 -7.04
C GLU A 435 -23.14 -24.40 -6.21
N ASN A 436 -23.01 -24.62 -4.90
CA ASN A 436 -24.15 -24.82 -4.00
C ASN A 436 -24.81 -23.47 -3.66
N PHE A 437 -24.00 -22.44 -3.44
CA PHE A 437 -24.48 -21.10 -3.15
C PHE A 437 -25.32 -20.54 -4.31
N ASN A 438 -24.86 -20.73 -5.54
CA ASN A 438 -25.56 -20.24 -6.74
C ASN A 438 -26.87 -20.99 -7.02
N LYS A 439 -27.09 -22.17 -6.44
CA LYS A 439 -28.36 -22.92 -6.54
C LYS A 439 -29.42 -22.46 -5.53
N LEU A 440 -29.05 -21.61 -4.56
CA LEU A 440 -30.00 -21.12 -3.57
C LEU A 440 -31.06 -20.25 -4.25
N PRO A 441 -32.33 -20.30 -3.78
CA PRO A 441 -33.35 -19.37 -4.24
C PRO A 441 -32.91 -17.90 -4.09
N PRO A 442 -33.46 -16.98 -4.89
CA PRO A 442 -33.21 -15.55 -4.72
C PRO A 442 -33.43 -15.11 -3.26
N ASN A 443 -32.69 -14.08 -2.85
CA ASN A 443 -32.78 -13.45 -1.52
C ASN A 443 -32.54 -14.38 -0.30
N SER A 444 -32.11 -15.63 -0.49
CA SER A 444 -31.84 -16.58 0.60
C SER A 444 -30.68 -16.19 1.51
N TRP A 445 -29.82 -15.26 1.08
CA TRP A 445 -28.67 -14.76 1.83
C TRP A 445 -28.56 -13.24 1.69
N LYS A 446 -28.93 -12.50 2.75
CA LYS A 446 -29.02 -11.03 2.81
C LYS A 446 -28.36 -10.40 4.06
N PRO A 447 -27.18 -10.86 4.54
CA PRO A 447 -26.56 -10.29 5.73
C PRO A 447 -26.09 -8.83 5.54
N PHE A 448 -25.96 -8.38 4.30
CA PHE A 448 -25.61 -7.00 3.94
C PHE A 448 -26.84 -6.14 3.57
N GLY A 449 -28.06 -6.63 3.85
CA GLY A 449 -29.31 -5.95 3.58
C GLY A 449 -29.79 -6.08 2.12
N ASN A 450 -30.82 -5.30 1.78
CA ASN A 450 -31.47 -5.31 0.47
C ASN A 450 -31.31 -4.00 -0.33
N GLY A 451 -31.29 -4.13 -1.65
CA GLY A 451 -31.48 -3.05 -2.63
C GLY A 451 -30.42 -1.97 -2.63
N MET A 452 -30.79 -0.77 -3.10
CA MET A 452 -29.88 0.40 -3.17
C MET A 452 -29.33 0.84 -1.80
N ARG A 453 -29.99 0.38 -0.72
CA ARG A 453 -29.58 0.59 0.67
C ARG A 453 -28.83 -0.61 1.25
N GLY A 454 -28.28 -1.47 0.40
CA GLY A 454 -27.33 -2.51 0.78
C GLY A 454 -26.08 -1.91 1.40
N CYS A 455 -25.34 -2.70 2.17
CA CYS A 455 -24.12 -2.23 2.81
C CYS A 455 -23.06 -1.86 1.76
N ILE A 456 -22.77 -0.57 1.64
CA ILE A 456 -21.72 -0.04 0.75
C ILE A 456 -20.32 -0.57 1.13
N GLY A 457 -20.10 -0.87 2.41
CA GLY A 457 -18.84 -1.41 2.94
C GLY A 457 -18.66 -2.93 2.78
N ARG A 458 -19.54 -3.62 2.05
CA ARG A 458 -19.53 -5.09 1.94
C ARG A 458 -18.18 -5.64 1.44
N ALA A 459 -17.63 -5.07 0.37
CA ALA A 459 -16.35 -5.51 -0.19
C ALA A 459 -15.20 -5.30 0.80
N PHE A 460 -15.19 -4.15 1.49
CA PHE A 460 -14.23 -3.83 2.55
C PHE A 460 -14.26 -4.88 3.67
N ALA A 461 -15.45 -5.12 4.24
CA ALA A 461 -15.63 -6.06 5.36
C ALA A 461 -15.23 -7.50 4.98
N THR A 462 -15.54 -7.91 3.74
CA THR A 462 -15.19 -9.25 3.24
C THR A 462 -13.67 -9.40 3.09
N GLN A 463 -13.00 -8.41 2.48
CA GLN A 463 -11.54 -8.44 2.34
C GLN A 463 -10.83 -8.43 3.68
N GLU A 464 -11.26 -7.54 4.59
CA GLU A 464 -10.72 -7.44 5.95
C GLU A 464 -10.90 -8.77 6.70
N ALA A 465 -12.10 -9.35 6.69
CA ALA A 465 -12.38 -10.60 7.39
C ALA A 465 -11.57 -11.79 6.83
N LEU A 466 -11.48 -11.91 5.49
CA LEU A 466 -10.67 -12.95 4.85
C LEU A 466 -9.19 -12.83 5.22
N LEU A 467 -8.63 -11.62 5.12
CA LEU A 467 -7.24 -11.36 5.47
C LEU A 467 -6.94 -11.73 6.92
N ILE A 468 -7.77 -11.27 7.86
CA ILE A 468 -7.55 -11.48 9.28
C ILE A 468 -7.64 -12.97 9.61
N VAL A 469 -8.70 -13.68 9.19
CA VAL A 469 -8.84 -15.10 9.53
C VAL A 469 -7.75 -15.93 8.84
N ALA A 470 -7.36 -15.62 7.60
CA ALA A 470 -6.26 -16.29 6.92
C ALA A 470 -4.93 -16.11 7.68
N MET A 471 -4.61 -14.88 8.09
CA MET A 471 -3.42 -14.60 8.89
C MET A 471 -3.44 -15.30 10.25
N LEU A 472 -4.59 -15.35 10.90
CA LEU A 472 -4.76 -16.05 12.17
C LEU A 472 -4.53 -17.55 12.02
N LEU A 473 -5.14 -18.20 11.03
CA LEU A 473 -4.96 -19.64 10.75
C LEU A 473 -3.54 -20.00 10.26
N GLN A 474 -2.87 -19.07 9.57
CA GLN A 474 -1.49 -19.25 9.13
C GLN A 474 -0.51 -19.28 10.32
N ASN A 475 -0.76 -18.45 11.34
CA ASN A 475 0.23 -18.16 12.38
C ASN A 475 -0.07 -18.82 13.74
N PHE A 476 -1.34 -19.13 14.03
CA PHE A 476 -1.76 -19.60 15.34
C PHE A 476 -2.51 -20.94 15.30
N THR A 477 -2.46 -21.64 16.42
CA THR A 477 -3.40 -22.69 16.82
C THR A 477 -4.24 -22.15 17.97
N PHE A 478 -5.53 -22.45 17.99
CA PHE A 478 -6.48 -21.89 18.94
C PHE A 478 -7.10 -22.98 19.82
N GLU A 479 -7.46 -22.60 21.04
CA GLU A 479 -8.28 -23.40 21.95
C GLU A 479 -9.28 -22.49 22.69
N MET A 480 -10.47 -23.01 22.98
CA MET A 480 -11.41 -22.30 23.86
C MET A 480 -10.82 -22.22 25.28
N ALA A 481 -10.89 -21.04 25.90
CA ALA A 481 -10.40 -20.88 27.27
C ALA A 481 -11.26 -21.68 28.28
N ASP A 482 -12.56 -21.83 27.97
CA ASP A 482 -13.49 -22.72 28.64
C ASP A 482 -14.06 -23.73 27.60
N PRO A 483 -13.66 -25.02 27.65
CA PRO A 483 -14.20 -26.04 26.76
C PRO A 483 -15.72 -26.26 26.89
N GLY A 484 -16.33 -25.83 28.00
CA GLY A 484 -17.77 -25.90 28.24
C GLY A 484 -18.54 -24.68 27.75
N TYR A 485 -17.87 -23.68 27.16
CA TYR A 485 -18.52 -22.47 26.68
C TYR A 485 -19.56 -22.79 25.60
N LYS A 486 -20.78 -22.37 25.84
CA LYS A 486 -21.87 -22.38 24.86
C LYS A 486 -22.09 -20.96 24.36
N LEU A 487 -22.31 -20.81 23.06
CA LEU A 487 -22.52 -19.49 22.45
C LEU A 487 -23.65 -18.75 23.16
N LYS A 488 -23.31 -17.63 23.78
CA LYS A 488 -24.26 -16.65 24.29
C LYS A 488 -24.19 -15.42 23.42
N ILE A 489 -25.34 -14.87 23.07
CA ILE A 489 -25.40 -13.71 22.18
C ILE A 489 -25.62 -12.46 23.02
N LYS A 490 -24.78 -11.47 22.80
CA LYS A 490 -24.99 -10.11 23.28
C LYS A 490 -25.69 -9.30 22.21
N GLU A 491 -26.77 -8.64 22.58
CA GLU A 491 -27.60 -7.87 21.66
C GLU A 491 -27.52 -6.37 21.94
N THR A 492 -27.22 -5.61 20.89
CA THR A 492 -27.38 -4.15 20.81
C THR A 492 -28.11 -3.84 19.49
N LEU A 493 -27.72 -2.80 18.77
CA LEU A 493 -28.08 -2.64 17.35
C LEU A 493 -27.60 -3.84 16.50
N THR A 494 -26.50 -4.48 16.93
CA THR A 494 -25.90 -5.64 16.28
C THR A 494 -25.79 -6.80 17.27
N VAL A 495 -25.46 -7.99 16.77
CA VAL A 495 -25.24 -9.19 17.59
C VAL A 495 -23.78 -9.66 17.55
N LYS A 496 -23.29 -10.16 18.68
CA LYS A 496 -21.94 -10.73 18.82
C LYS A 496 -21.87 -11.76 19.96
N PRO A 497 -20.84 -12.62 20.00
CA PRO A 497 -20.60 -13.50 21.15
C PRO A 497 -20.37 -12.71 22.44
N ASP A 498 -21.07 -13.09 23.52
CA ASP A 498 -20.87 -12.55 24.87
C ASP A 498 -19.85 -13.38 25.64
N ASP A 499 -18.87 -12.71 26.26
CA ASP A 499 -17.80 -13.31 27.05
C ASP A 499 -17.04 -14.46 26.36
N PHE A 500 -16.93 -14.43 25.03
CA PHE A 500 -16.17 -15.43 24.28
C PHE A 500 -14.66 -15.24 24.44
N ARG A 501 -14.01 -16.24 25.04
CA ARG A 501 -12.59 -16.22 25.36
C ARG A 501 -11.86 -17.44 24.81
N MET A 502 -10.64 -17.20 24.31
CA MET A 502 -9.80 -18.25 23.74
C MET A 502 -8.34 -18.08 24.15
N ARG A 503 -7.51 -19.09 23.88
CA ARG A 503 -6.06 -18.96 23.89
C ARG A 503 -5.51 -19.18 22.47
N ALA A 504 -4.35 -18.60 22.21
CA ALA A 504 -3.67 -18.70 20.92
C ALA A 504 -2.20 -19.06 21.12
N LYS A 505 -1.72 -20.08 20.40
CA LYS A 505 -0.34 -20.54 20.40
C LYS A 505 0.28 -20.37 19.02
N LEU A 506 1.51 -19.85 18.94
CA LEU A 506 2.25 -19.77 17.68
C LEU A 506 2.44 -21.17 17.08
N ARG A 507 1.96 -21.36 15.85
CA ARG A 507 1.90 -22.66 15.20
C ARG A 507 3.28 -23.23 14.86
N ARG A 508 4.22 -22.34 14.51
CA ARG A 508 5.62 -22.70 14.18
C ARG A 508 6.53 -22.77 15.42
N GLY A 509 5.98 -22.60 16.63
CA GLY A 509 6.77 -22.38 17.84
C GLY A 509 7.50 -21.04 17.81
N GLY A 510 8.52 -20.90 18.67
CA GLY A 510 9.35 -19.69 18.73
C GLY A 510 8.81 -18.59 19.65
N THR A 511 9.61 -17.55 19.80
CA THR A 511 9.33 -16.37 20.62
C THR A 511 8.61 -15.29 19.83
N ALA A 512 7.87 -14.41 20.51
CA ALA A 512 7.27 -13.23 19.88
C ALA A 512 8.29 -12.35 19.12
N THR A 513 9.54 -12.32 19.57
CA THR A 513 10.64 -11.59 18.94
C THR A 513 11.11 -12.23 17.63
N GLU A 514 11.08 -13.56 17.54
CA GLU A 514 11.37 -14.29 16.30
C GLU A 514 10.24 -14.10 15.30
N PHE A 515 8.99 -14.23 15.76
CA PHE A 515 7.80 -13.95 14.95
C PHE A 515 7.79 -12.52 14.40
N GLN A 516 8.16 -11.53 15.23
CA GLN A 516 8.31 -10.13 14.78
C GLN A 516 9.39 -9.98 13.69
N ARG A 517 10.53 -10.68 13.83
CA ARG A 517 11.58 -10.68 12.81
C ARG A 517 11.13 -11.35 11.51
N GLU A 518 10.33 -12.41 11.56
CA GLU A 518 9.74 -13.03 10.37
C GLU A 518 8.80 -12.06 9.64
N LEU A 519 7.90 -11.39 10.38
CA LEU A 519 6.99 -10.39 9.81
C LEU A 519 7.74 -9.20 9.19
N GLN A 520 8.89 -8.79 9.74
CA GLN A 520 9.70 -7.67 9.25
C GLN A 520 10.67 -8.05 8.12
N SER A 521 11.33 -9.21 8.19
CA SER A 521 12.32 -9.66 7.20
C SER A 521 11.71 -10.04 5.86
N LEU A 522 10.44 -10.45 5.84
CA LEU A 522 9.69 -10.75 4.63
C LEU A 522 8.98 -9.51 4.04
N GLY A 523 9.05 -8.35 4.70
CA GLY A 523 8.50 -7.07 4.24
C GLY A 523 9.45 -6.26 3.35
N SER A 524 10.68 -6.73 3.11
CA SER A 524 11.70 -6.02 2.31
C SER A 524 11.86 -6.53 0.87
N VAL A 525 10.92 -7.32 0.35
CA VAL A 525 10.88 -7.65 -1.08
C VAL A 525 10.16 -6.52 -1.81
N ASN A 526 10.90 -5.80 -2.67
CA ASN A 526 10.44 -4.73 -3.55
C ASN A 526 9.08 -5.05 -4.20
N VAL A 527 8.00 -4.47 -3.67
CA VAL A 527 6.77 -4.26 -4.42
C VAL A 527 7.06 -3.06 -5.32
N LYS A 528 7.29 -3.33 -6.60
CA LYS A 528 7.21 -2.29 -7.64
C LYS A 528 5.78 -1.74 -7.60
N THR A 529 5.60 -0.60 -6.97
CA THR A 529 4.37 0.17 -7.02
C THR A 529 4.18 0.65 -8.46
N SER A 530 3.24 0.02 -9.17
CA SER A 530 2.73 0.53 -10.43
C SER A 530 2.05 1.86 -10.17
N SER A 531 2.66 2.93 -10.64
CA SER A 531 2.11 4.29 -10.60
C SER A 531 0.80 4.36 -11.37
N THR A 532 -0.26 4.81 -10.70
CA THR A 532 -1.52 5.25 -11.28
C THR A 532 -1.25 6.39 -12.28
N PRO A 533 -1.74 6.35 -13.53
CA PRO A 533 -1.61 7.49 -14.43
C PRO A 533 -2.58 8.59 -13.98
N SER A 534 -2.05 9.79 -13.79
CA SER A 534 -2.84 11.01 -13.61
C SER A 534 -3.64 11.30 -14.88
N SER A 535 -4.91 11.61 -14.68
CA SER A 535 -5.84 12.09 -15.69
C SER A 535 -5.33 13.41 -16.28
N SER A 536 -4.67 13.33 -17.43
CA SER A 536 -4.42 14.47 -18.31
C SER A 536 -5.01 14.15 -19.68
N VAL A 537 -5.87 15.05 -20.15
CA VAL A 537 -6.50 15.01 -21.46
C VAL A 537 -5.40 15.20 -22.50
N ILE A 538 -4.97 14.11 -23.15
CA ILE A 538 -4.08 14.17 -24.31
C ILE A 538 -4.93 14.04 -25.57
N SER A 539 -5.04 15.15 -26.30
CA SER A 539 -5.50 15.16 -27.68
C SER A 539 -4.47 14.42 -28.55
N ALA A 540 -4.80 13.21 -28.99
CA ALA A 540 -3.99 12.47 -29.93
C ALA A 540 -4.17 13.03 -31.35
N GLN A 541 -3.20 13.82 -31.83
CA GLN A 541 -2.98 14.04 -33.25
C GLN A 541 -1.81 13.15 -33.73
N ALA A 542 -2.19 12.11 -34.46
CA ALA A 542 -1.54 11.40 -35.56
C ALA A 542 0.01 11.26 -35.60
N ALA A 543 0.45 9.99 -35.60
CA ALA A 543 1.61 9.53 -36.37
C ALA A 543 1.15 8.32 -37.23
N GLY A 544 1.58 8.30 -38.49
CA GLY A 544 0.89 7.62 -39.59
C GLY A 544 0.96 6.09 -39.60
N GLY A 545 -0.21 5.50 -39.83
CA GLY A 545 -0.49 4.14 -40.26
C GLY A 545 -2.02 4.01 -40.40
N ASP A 546 -2.54 3.42 -41.48
CA ASP A 546 -3.99 3.23 -41.72
C ASP A 546 -4.61 2.25 -40.70
N LYS A 547 -4.77 2.68 -39.44
CA LYS A 547 -5.45 1.89 -38.39
C LYS A 547 -6.95 2.07 -38.54
N LYS A 548 -7.73 0.99 -38.48
CA LYS A 548 -9.19 1.03 -38.62
C LYS A 548 -9.87 1.59 -37.36
N PRO A 549 -10.95 2.37 -37.47
CA PRO A 549 -11.57 2.95 -36.29
C PRO A 549 -12.47 1.92 -35.58
N LEU A 550 -12.61 2.04 -34.26
CA LEU A 550 -13.58 1.32 -33.43
C LEU A 550 -14.14 2.25 -32.33
N THR A 551 -15.33 1.95 -31.82
CA THR A 551 -15.90 2.67 -30.66
C THR A 551 -15.93 1.76 -29.43
N ILE A 552 -15.50 2.28 -28.29
CA ILE A 552 -15.60 1.62 -26.98
C ILE A 552 -16.56 2.41 -26.09
N LEU A 553 -17.57 1.73 -25.56
CA LEU A 553 -18.54 2.32 -24.63
C LEU A 553 -18.46 1.63 -23.28
N TYR A 554 -18.69 2.38 -22.20
CA TYR A 554 -18.68 1.81 -20.86
C TYR A 554 -19.87 2.24 -19.99
N GLY A 555 -20.33 1.32 -19.14
CA GLY A 555 -21.28 1.57 -18.05
C GLY A 555 -20.63 1.20 -16.72
N SER A 556 -20.35 2.21 -15.88
CA SER A 556 -19.53 2.08 -14.67
C SER A 556 -19.92 3.10 -13.60
N ASN A 557 -20.31 2.62 -12.41
CA ASN A 557 -20.45 3.48 -11.20
C ASN A 557 -19.17 3.47 -10.36
N SER A 558 -18.41 2.36 -10.37
CA SER A 558 -17.20 2.17 -9.55
C SER A 558 -15.89 2.47 -10.30
N GLY A 559 -15.95 2.99 -11.52
CA GLY A 559 -14.78 3.24 -12.38
C GLY A 559 -14.15 1.99 -13.03
N THR A 560 -14.63 0.78 -12.72
CA THR A 560 -14.04 -0.47 -13.19
C THR A 560 -14.15 -0.68 -14.71
N CYS A 561 -15.36 -0.59 -15.28
CA CYS A 561 -15.54 -0.76 -16.74
C CYS A 561 -14.88 0.37 -17.54
N GLU A 562 -14.77 1.55 -16.92
CA GLU A 562 -14.06 2.70 -17.50
C GLU A 562 -12.56 2.42 -17.61
N ALA A 563 -11.91 1.95 -16.53
CA ALA A 563 -10.50 1.56 -16.58
C ALA A 563 -10.23 0.45 -17.60
N LEU A 564 -11.11 -0.56 -17.67
CA LEU A 564 -11.06 -1.63 -18.66
C LEU A 564 -11.22 -1.09 -20.10
N ALA A 565 -12.08 -0.10 -20.33
CA ALA A 565 -12.27 0.53 -21.64
C ALA A 565 -11.00 1.25 -22.12
N TYR A 566 -10.32 1.98 -21.23
CA TYR A 566 -9.05 2.64 -21.56
C TYR A 566 -7.92 1.65 -21.82
N ARG A 567 -7.85 0.56 -21.04
CA ARG A 567 -6.91 -0.53 -21.30
C ARG A 567 -7.15 -1.17 -22.67
N LEU A 568 -8.42 -1.49 -22.98
CA LEU A 568 -8.80 -2.04 -24.27
C LEU A 568 -8.46 -1.11 -25.44
N ALA A 569 -8.63 0.20 -25.27
CA ALA A 569 -8.26 1.18 -26.30
C ALA A 569 -6.76 1.16 -26.60
N SER A 570 -5.94 1.02 -25.56
CA SER A 570 -4.49 0.83 -25.70
C SER A 570 -4.19 -0.47 -26.45
N ASP A 571 -4.78 -1.60 -26.04
CA ASP A 571 -4.46 -2.90 -26.62
C ASP A 571 -4.96 -3.04 -28.07
N ALA A 572 -6.08 -2.42 -28.42
CA ALA A 572 -6.63 -2.47 -29.78
C ALA A 572 -5.68 -1.93 -30.85
N THR A 573 -4.76 -1.04 -30.46
CA THR A 573 -3.73 -0.51 -31.36
C THR A 573 -2.66 -1.51 -31.76
N LEU A 574 -2.50 -2.61 -31.01
CA LEU A 574 -1.70 -3.78 -31.37
C LEU A 574 -2.37 -4.60 -32.48
N HIS A 575 -3.70 -4.56 -32.56
CA HIS A 575 -4.49 -5.35 -33.49
C HIS A 575 -4.90 -4.58 -34.76
N GLY A 576 -4.23 -3.45 -35.05
CA GLY A 576 -4.49 -2.65 -36.26
C GLY A 576 -5.72 -1.73 -36.17
N PHE A 577 -6.30 -1.56 -34.99
CA PHE A 577 -7.42 -0.65 -34.75
C PHE A 577 -7.01 0.59 -33.95
N HIS A 578 -7.85 1.62 -33.96
CA HIS A 578 -7.73 2.75 -33.02
C HIS A 578 -9.11 3.07 -32.44
N ALA A 579 -9.17 3.29 -31.13
CA ALA A 579 -10.41 3.72 -30.49
C ALA A 579 -10.74 5.15 -30.90
N ARG A 580 -11.64 5.32 -31.87
CA ARG A 580 -12.11 6.61 -32.36
C ARG A 580 -12.90 7.36 -31.29
N LYS A 581 -13.66 6.62 -30.47
CA LYS A 581 -14.46 7.15 -29.37
C LYS A 581 -14.38 6.19 -28.19
N ILE A 582 -14.08 6.73 -27.00
CA ILE A 582 -14.23 6.07 -25.70
C ILE A 582 -15.20 6.95 -24.91
N ALA A 583 -16.36 6.42 -24.51
CA ALA A 583 -17.38 7.23 -23.86
C ALA A 583 -18.31 6.42 -22.94
N PRO A 584 -18.94 7.05 -21.93
CA PRO A 584 -20.02 6.41 -21.20
C PRO A 584 -21.19 6.06 -22.12
N LEU A 585 -21.95 5.02 -21.77
CA LEU A 585 -23.06 4.52 -22.57
C LEU A 585 -24.12 5.59 -22.88
N ASN A 586 -24.47 6.45 -21.92
CA ASN A 586 -25.42 7.56 -22.14
C ASN A 586 -25.00 8.50 -23.28
N ALA A 587 -23.69 8.68 -23.52
CA ALA A 587 -23.18 9.51 -24.61
C ALA A 587 -23.29 8.87 -26.00
N ALA A 588 -23.80 7.64 -26.09
CA ALA A 588 -24.09 6.92 -27.33
C ALA A 588 -25.60 6.69 -27.55
N ARG A 589 -26.45 7.28 -26.69
CA ARG A 589 -27.90 7.31 -26.90
C ARG A 589 -28.21 7.87 -28.31
N ASP A 590 -29.07 7.18 -29.05
CA ASP A 590 -29.48 7.53 -30.42
C ASP A 590 -28.33 7.64 -31.47
N SER A 591 -27.11 7.25 -31.13
CA SER A 591 -25.91 7.61 -31.91
C SER A 591 -24.88 6.47 -32.04
N LEU A 592 -25.32 5.22 -31.95
CA LEU A 592 -24.46 4.05 -32.21
C LEU A 592 -23.97 4.05 -33.67
N PRO A 593 -22.65 3.95 -33.90
CA PRO A 593 -22.10 4.00 -35.25
C PRO A 593 -22.39 2.71 -36.02
N LYS A 594 -22.71 2.87 -37.31
CA LYS A 594 -22.93 1.76 -38.26
C LYS A 594 -21.69 1.44 -39.11
N SER A 595 -20.71 2.33 -39.11
CA SER A 595 -19.52 2.24 -39.97
C SER A 595 -18.33 1.54 -39.31
N GLU A 596 -18.44 1.15 -38.04
CA GLU A 596 -17.34 0.52 -37.29
C GLU A 596 -17.85 -0.39 -36.17
N PRO A 597 -17.01 -1.31 -35.66
CA PRO A 597 -17.34 -2.15 -34.52
C PRO A 597 -17.49 -1.35 -33.22
N VAL A 598 -18.51 -1.71 -32.43
CA VAL A 598 -18.76 -1.17 -31.09
C VAL A 598 -18.48 -2.22 -30.02
N ILE A 599 -17.58 -1.94 -29.08
CA ILE A 599 -17.35 -2.80 -27.91
C ILE A 599 -17.94 -2.12 -26.67
N ILE A 600 -18.81 -2.82 -25.95
CA ILE A 600 -19.51 -2.30 -24.77
C ILE A 600 -19.02 -3.03 -23.53
N LEU A 601 -18.49 -2.30 -22.55
CA LEU A 601 -18.15 -2.83 -21.23
C LEU A 601 -19.18 -2.36 -20.20
N ALA A 602 -20.01 -3.26 -19.70
CA ALA A 602 -21.10 -2.90 -18.80
C ALA A 602 -21.02 -3.67 -17.48
N ALA A 603 -21.43 -3.03 -16.38
CA ALA A 603 -21.63 -3.65 -15.09
C ALA A 603 -23.11 -3.68 -14.69
N SER A 604 -23.47 -4.58 -13.78
CA SER A 604 -24.79 -4.61 -13.12
C SER A 604 -24.67 -4.14 -11.68
N TYR A 605 -25.52 -3.20 -11.27
CA TYR A 605 -25.61 -2.73 -9.88
C TYR A 605 -27.00 -3.07 -9.35
N ASP A 606 -27.10 -4.10 -8.51
CA ASP A 606 -28.39 -4.64 -8.03
C ASP A 606 -29.43 -4.92 -9.14
N GLY A 607 -28.94 -5.27 -10.33
CA GLY A 607 -29.78 -5.58 -11.49
C GLY A 607 -30.27 -4.36 -12.29
N LEU A 608 -29.82 -3.17 -11.92
CA LEU A 608 -30.02 -1.90 -12.61
C LEU A 608 -28.74 -1.47 -13.35
N PRO A 609 -28.88 -0.69 -14.44
CA PRO A 609 -27.73 -0.14 -15.15
C PRO A 609 -26.95 0.84 -14.27
N SER A 610 -25.69 1.10 -14.62
CA SER A 610 -24.95 2.20 -14.03
C SER A 610 -25.59 3.55 -14.36
N ASP A 611 -25.36 4.57 -13.54
CA ASP A 611 -25.93 5.91 -13.70
C ASP A 611 -25.58 6.49 -15.09
N ASN A 612 -24.34 6.24 -15.54
CA ASN A 612 -23.85 6.63 -16.88
C ASN A 612 -24.27 5.69 -18.03
N ALA A 613 -25.17 4.73 -17.77
CA ALA A 613 -25.79 3.84 -18.75
C ALA A 613 -27.33 3.80 -18.67
N GLU A 614 -27.94 4.43 -17.66
CA GLU A 614 -29.38 4.45 -17.41
C GLU A 614 -30.17 4.96 -18.63
N GLU A 615 -29.85 6.17 -19.12
CA GLU A 615 -30.55 6.76 -20.26
C GLU A 615 -30.39 5.94 -21.55
N PHE A 616 -29.19 5.36 -21.75
CA PHE A 616 -28.94 4.47 -22.89
C PHE A 616 -29.79 3.20 -22.78
N PHE A 617 -29.86 2.62 -21.59
CA PHE A 617 -30.63 1.41 -21.34
C PHE A 617 -32.14 1.64 -21.54
N ASP A 618 -32.69 2.74 -21.01
CA ASP A 618 -34.10 3.11 -21.17
C ASP A 618 -34.47 3.35 -22.64
N TRP A 619 -33.61 4.07 -23.35
CA TRP A 619 -33.75 4.26 -24.80
C TRP A 619 -33.75 2.90 -25.53
N LEU A 620 -32.77 2.04 -25.25
CA LEU A 620 -32.65 0.75 -25.90
C LEU A 620 -33.84 -0.17 -25.60
N ASN A 621 -34.41 -0.08 -24.40
CA ASN A 621 -35.60 -0.84 -23.99
C ASN A 621 -36.88 -0.40 -24.73
N THR A 622 -36.91 0.82 -25.26
CA THR A 622 -38.02 1.36 -26.06
C THR A 622 -37.74 1.39 -27.57
N ALA A 623 -36.57 0.91 -27.99
CA ALA A 623 -36.15 0.92 -29.39
C ALA A 623 -37.06 0.04 -30.28
N GLU A 624 -37.47 0.58 -31.43
CA GLU A 624 -38.26 -0.17 -32.41
C GLU A 624 -37.44 -1.30 -33.04
N LYS A 625 -38.14 -2.34 -33.49
CA LYS A 625 -37.55 -3.46 -34.22
C LYS A 625 -36.82 -2.95 -35.47
N ASP A 626 -35.61 -3.44 -35.71
CA ASP A 626 -34.72 -3.08 -36.82
C ASP A 626 -34.17 -1.62 -36.82
N SER A 627 -34.44 -0.82 -35.78
CA SER A 627 -33.93 0.56 -35.66
C SER A 627 -32.38 0.64 -35.65
N LEU A 628 -31.71 -0.39 -35.14
CA LEU A 628 -30.24 -0.49 -35.05
C LEU A 628 -29.61 -1.35 -36.14
N LYS A 629 -30.35 -1.64 -37.22
CA LYS A 629 -29.83 -2.39 -38.37
C LYS A 629 -28.58 -1.71 -38.94
N GLY A 630 -27.51 -2.49 -39.06
CA GLY A 630 -26.19 -2.05 -39.53
C GLY A 630 -25.20 -1.68 -38.41
N VAL A 631 -25.60 -1.71 -37.14
CA VAL A 631 -24.66 -1.61 -36.00
C VAL A 631 -24.03 -2.99 -35.76
N SER A 632 -22.71 -3.06 -35.64
CA SER A 632 -21.95 -4.27 -35.31
C SER A 632 -21.39 -4.13 -33.90
N TYR A 633 -21.69 -5.05 -32.98
CA TYR A 633 -21.34 -4.89 -31.56
C TYR A 633 -20.83 -6.18 -30.87
N ALA A 634 -20.13 -5.99 -29.73
CA ALA A 634 -19.82 -7.03 -28.76
C ALA A 634 -19.92 -6.47 -27.34
N VAL A 635 -20.29 -7.31 -26.37
CA VAL A 635 -20.50 -6.90 -24.96
C VAL A 635 -19.56 -7.69 -24.05
N PHE A 636 -18.89 -6.99 -23.14
CA PHE A 636 -18.15 -7.56 -22.02
C PHE A 636 -18.84 -7.17 -20.71
N GLY A 637 -19.32 -8.17 -19.98
CA GLY A 637 -20.05 -8.00 -18.74
C GLY A 637 -19.17 -8.15 -17.51
N CYS A 638 -19.15 -7.13 -16.66
CA CYS A 638 -18.55 -7.18 -15.33
C CYS A 638 -19.65 -7.42 -14.29
N GLY A 639 -19.67 -8.62 -13.70
CA GLY A 639 -20.65 -9.02 -12.68
C GLY A 639 -19.95 -9.48 -11.40
N HIS A 640 -20.74 -9.74 -10.36
CA HIS A 640 -20.26 -10.31 -9.11
C HIS A 640 -21.21 -11.42 -8.65
N ARG A 641 -20.76 -12.69 -8.60
CA ARG A 641 -21.65 -13.86 -8.38
C ARG A 641 -22.50 -13.79 -7.14
N ASP A 642 -22.01 -13.12 -6.10
CA ASP A 642 -22.77 -13.03 -4.86
C ASP A 642 -24.11 -12.27 -4.99
N TRP A 643 -24.33 -11.56 -6.09
CA TRP A 643 -25.63 -11.00 -6.47
C TRP A 643 -26.39 -11.97 -7.37
N VAL A 644 -26.67 -13.18 -6.86
CA VAL A 644 -27.19 -14.31 -7.64
C VAL A 644 -28.41 -13.94 -8.51
N ALA A 645 -29.37 -13.18 -7.97
CA ALA A 645 -30.59 -12.79 -8.68
C ALA A 645 -30.36 -11.78 -9.82
N THR A 646 -29.24 -11.07 -9.82
CA THR A 646 -28.94 -9.97 -10.74
C THR A 646 -27.57 -10.10 -11.39
N PHE A 647 -26.95 -11.28 -11.27
CA PHE A 647 -25.61 -11.54 -11.80
C PHE A 647 -25.63 -11.34 -13.32
N GLN A 648 -24.78 -10.42 -13.80
CA GLN A 648 -24.66 -10.06 -15.22
C GLN A 648 -25.95 -9.54 -15.88
N ARG A 649 -27.00 -9.21 -15.11
CA ARG A 649 -28.33 -8.86 -15.66
C ARG A 649 -28.27 -7.75 -16.71
N ILE A 650 -27.59 -6.64 -16.45
CA ILE A 650 -27.56 -5.50 -17.37
C ILE A 650 -26.74 -5.77 -18.63
N PRO A 651 -25.50 -6.30 -18.56
CA PRO A 651 -24.78 -6.74 -19.74
C PRO A 651 -25.58 -7.72 -20.61
N ILE A 652 -26.30 -8.66 -19.98
CA ILE A 652 -27.19 -9.60 -20.69
C ILE A 652 -28.33 -8.84 -21.38
N LEU A 653 -29.01 -7.94 -20.68
CA LEU A 653 -30.14 -7.20 -21.24
C LEU A 653 -29.73 -6.24 -22.37
N ILE A 654 -28.61 -5.51 -22.21
CA ILE A 654 -28.07 -4.64 -23.27
C ILE A 654 -27.80 -5.48 -24.53
N ASP A 655 -27.12 -6.61 -24.37
CA ASP A 655 -26.77 -7.51 -25.45
C ASP A 655 -28.00 -8.10 -26.16
N ASP A 656 -29.01 -8.54 -25.40
CA ASP A 656 -30.26 -9.08 -25.94
C ASP A 656 -31.13 -8.00 -26.61
N LEU A 657 -31.21 -6.79 -26.05
CA LEU A 657 -31.99 -5.69 -26.60
C LEU A 657 -31.35 -5.13 -27.88
N LEU A 658 -30.03 -5.02 -27.95
CA LEU A 658 -29.31 -4.64 -29.19
C LEU A 658 -29.64 -5.61 -30.32
N GLN A 659 -29.63 -6.91 -30.04
CA GLN A 659 -29.97 -7.94 -31.01
C GLN A 659 -31.45 -7.84 -31.45
N LYS A 660 -32.38 -7.62 -30.51
CA LYS A 660 -33.82 -7.41 -30.83
C LYS A 660 -34.06 -6.16 -31.66
N ALA A 661 -33.29 -5.10 -31.46
CA ALA A 661 -33.35 -3.87 -32.23
C ALA A 661 -32.65 -3.96 -33.60
N GLY A 662 -32.08 -5.13 -33.95
CA GLY A 662 -31.53 -5.43 -35.28
C GLY A 662 -30.02 -5.20 -35.43
N ALA A 663 -29.28 -4.96 -34.35
CA ALA A 663 -27.81 -4.92 -34.37
C ALA A 663 -27.20 -6.33 -34.52
N GLU A 664 -26.04 -6.44 -35.16
CA GLU A 664 -25.33 -7.70 -35.39
C GLU A 664 -24.24 -7.90 -34.34
N ARG A 665 -24.31 -9.00 -33.59
CA ARG A 665 -23.27 -9.38 -32.64
C ARG A 665 -22.11 -10.03 -33.39
N PHE A 666 -20.89 -9.51 -33.26
CA PHE A 666 -19.72 -10.09 -33.94
C PHE A 666 -18.88 -11.03 -33.07
N ALA A 667 -18.96 -10.94 -31.73
CA ALA A 667 -18.27 -11.83 -30.81
C ALA A 667 -19.20 -12.26 -29.68
N ASP A 668 -19.01 -13.46 -29.16
CA ASP A 668 -19.75 -13.93 -27.99
C ASP A 668 -19.56 -13.00 -26.81
N ARG A 669 -20.59 -12.86 -25.97
CA ARG A 669 -20.57 -11.95 -24.83
C ARG A 669 -19.52 -12.42 -23.82
N GLY A 670 -18.57 -11.55 -23.49
CA GLY A 670 -17.58 -11.81 -22.45
C GLY A 670 -18.20 -11.69 -21.06
N LEU A 671 -17.75 -12.52 -20.12
CA LEU A 671 -18.29 -12.60 -18.77
C LEU A 671 -17.14 -12.66 -17.79
N ALA A 672 -17.03 -11.63 -16.94
CA ALA A 672 -16.07 -11.58 -15.86
C ALA A 672 -16.77 -11.48 -14.50
N ASP A 673 -16.22 -12.20 -13.53
CA ASP A 673 -16.76 -12.29 -12.18
C ASP A 673 -15.80 -11.68 -11.16
N SER A 674 -16.09 -10.44 -10.75
CA SER A 674 -15.22 -9.65 -9.87
C SER A 674 -15.04 -10.24 -8.48
N ALA A 675 -15.84 -11.25 -8.10
CA ALA A 675 -15.69 -11.96 -6.83
C ALA A 675 -14.42 -12.82 -6.76
N VAL A 676 -13.99 -13.40 -7.90
CA VAL A 676 -12.93 -14.42 -7.93
C VAL A 676 -11.93 -14.24 -9.07
N MET A 677 -12.27 -13.49 -10.11
CA MET A 677 -11.42 -13.28 -11.29
C MET A 677 -10.71 -11.92 -11.23
N ASP A 678 -9.58 -11.85 -11.92
CA ASP A 678 -8.99 -10.58 -12.30
C ASP A 678 -9.67 -10.08 -13.59
N LEU A 679 -10.36 -8.96 -13.49
CA LEU A 679 -11.16 -8.41 -14.58
C LEU A 679 -10.31 -7.99 -15.79
N PHE A 680 -9.06 -7.58 -15.57
CA PHE A 680 -8.15 -7.21 -16.67
C PHE A 680 -7.73 -8.46 -17.43
N VAL A 681 -7.38 -9.53 -16.72
CA VAL A 681 -6.98 -10.81 -17.33
C VAL A 681 -8.14 -11.44 -18.12
N GLU A 682 -9.36 -11.42 -17.57
CA GLU A 682 -10.53 -11.96 -18.29
C GLU A 682 -10.89 -11.13 -19.53
N LEU A 683 -10.68 -9.81 -19.50
CA LEU A 683 -10.84 -8.96 -20.67
C LEU A 683 -9.80 -9.29 -21.74
N GLU A 684 -8.52 -9.42 -21.37
CA GLU A 684 -7.44 -9.80 -22.28
C GLU A 684 -7.74 -11.17 -22.93
N LYS A 685 -8.16 -12.16 -22.13
CA LYS A 685 -8.55 -13.48 -22.62
C LYS A 685 -9.73 -13.41 -23.60
N TRP A 686 -10.82 -12.73 -23.21
CA TRP A 686 -12.00 -12.59 -24.07
C TRP A 686 -11.69 -11.89 -25.39
N THR A 687 -10.87 -10.84 -25.34
CA THR A 687 -10.50 -10.09 -26.54
C THR A 687 -9.62 -10.90 -27.48
N ALA A 688 -8.63 -11.62 -26.95
CA ALA A 688 -7.78 -12.53 -27.72
C ALA A 688 -8.56 -13.70 -28.33
N ASP A 689 -9.45 -14.33 -27.57
CA ASP A 689 -10.14 -15.55 -27.98
C ASP A 689 -11.33 -15.28 -28.92
N SER A 690 -12.03 -14.15 -28.75
CA SER A 690 -13.32 -13.90 -29.41
C SER A 690 -13.38 -12.61 -30.22
N VAL A 691 -12.84 -11.50 -29.72
CA VAL A 691 -13.02 -10.17 -30.34
C VAL A 691 -12.10 -10.00 -31.54
N TRP A 692 -10.78 -10.12 -31.35
CA TRP A 692 -9.81 -9.89 -32.41
C TRP A 692 -9.94 -10.86 -33.58
N PRO A 693 -10.15 -12.18 -33.36
CA PRO A 693 -10.40 -13.12 -34.45
C PRO A 693 -11.65 -12.77 -35.26
N ALA A 694 -12.74 -12.38 -34.58
CA ALA A 694 -14.02 -12.08 -35.25
C ALA A 694 -13.96 -10.84 -36.14
N ILE A 695 -13.28 -9.78 -35.68
CA ILE A 695 -13.17 -8.54 -36.47
C ILE A 695 -12.08 -8.68 -37.55
N SER A 696 -11.04 -9.49 -37.32
CA SER A 696 -9.96 -9.74 -38.30
C SER A 696 -10.37 -10.68 -39.45
N GLN A 697 -11.25 -11.66 -39.21
CA GLN A 697 -11.71 -12.60 -40.25
C GLN A 697 -12.58 -11.95 -41.33
N LYS A 698 -13.28 -10.85 -41.05
CA LYS A 698 -14.09 -10.12 -42.05
C LYS A 698 -13.25 -9.37 -43.09
N ASP A 699 -11.96 -9.15 -42.85
CA ASP A 699 -11.16 -8.16 -43.61
C ASP A 699 -9.82 -8.67 -44.20
N GLY A 700 -9.59 -9.99 -44.24
CA GLY A 700 -8.39 -10.57 -44.86
C GLY A 700 -7.16 -10.55 -43.94
N LYS A 701 -6.28 -11.55 -44.14
CA LYS A 701 -5.11 -11.86 -43.30
C LYS A 701 -4.31 -10.63 -42.88
N VAL A 702 -4.21 -10.40 -41.59
CA VAL A 702 -3.13 -9.61 -40.97
C VAL A 702 -1.98 -10.59 -40.72
N ASP A 703 -0.82 -10.35 -41.33
CA ASP A 703 0.38 -11.16 -41.14
C ASP A 703 0.80 -11.17 -39.67
N SER A 704 0.98 -12.36 -39.11
CA SER A 704 1.30 -12.63 -37.71
C SER A 704 2.77 -12.37 -37.34
N ASP A 705 3.49 -11.55 -38.13
CA ASP A 705 4.92 -11.26 -37.92
C ASP A 705 5.16 -9.93 -37.15
N GLY A 706 4.09 -9.30 -36.64
CA GLY A 706 4.13 -7.94 -36.10
C GLY A 706 4.34 -7.77 -34.59
N GLU A 707 4.22 -8.81 -33.76
CA GLU A 707 4.27 -8.66 -32.29
C GLU A 707 5.59 -8.03 -31.79
N GLY A 708 6.71 -8.32 -32.48
CA GLY A 708 8.01 -7.74 -32.14
C GLY A 708 8.23 -6.28 -32.60
N GLN A 709 7.51 -5.82 -33.64
CA GLN A 709 7.63 -4.45 -34.17
C GLN A 709 6.61 -3.47 -33.56
N LEU A 710 5.46 -3.96 -33.09
CA LEU A 710 4.35 -3.11 -32.61
C LEU A 710 4.60 -2.45 -31.24
N ILE A 711 5.42 -3.03 -30.36
CA ILE A 711 5.75 -2.48 -29.03
C ILE A 711 6.36 -1.07 -29.12
N ASN A 712 7.15 -0.78 -30.17
CA ASN A 712 7.78 0.53 -30.36
C ASN A 712 6.82 1.63 -30.89
N SER A 713 5.59 1.28 -31.27
CA SER A 713 4.66 2.22 -31.93
C SER A 713 3.53 2.76 -31.04
N LEU A 714 3.30 2.18 -29.85
CA LEU A 714 2.19 2.55 -28.96
C LEU A 714 2.51 3.71 -28.02
N LEU A 715 3.77 3.78 -27.61
CA LEU A 715 4.29 4.86 -26.80
C LEU A 715 5.62 5.25 -27.44
N LYS A 716 5.64 6.40 -28.12
CA LYS A 716 6.90 6.95 -28.62
C LYS A 716 7.64 7.54 -27.42
N VAL A 717 8.31 6.66 -26.67
CA VAL A 717 9.21 7.07 -25.58
C VAL A 717 10.48 7.57 -26.24
N GLU A 718 10.59 8.87 -26.38
CA GLU A 718 11.86 9.49 -26.74
C GLU A 718 12.72 9.55 -25.48
N PHE A 719 13.66 8.61 -25.38
CA PHE A 719 14.71 8.68 -24.37
C PHE A 719 15.70 9.76 -24.82
N SER A 720 15.66 10.92 -24.19
CA SER A 720 16.73 11.90 -24.32
C SER A 720 17.94 11.43 -23.50
N GLU A 721 19.15 11.55 -24.05
CA GLU A 721 20.36 11.34 -23.26
C GLU A 721 20.34 12.23 -22.00
N PRO A 722 20.76 11.69 -20.84
CA PRO A 722 20.92 12.50 -19.64
C PRO A 722 21.73 13.77 -19.95
N ARG A 723 21.18 14.94 -19.65
CA ARG A 723 21.77 16.25 -20.02
C ARG A 723 23.20 16.45 -19.50
N GLN A 724 23.58 15.70 -18.46
CA GLN A 724 24.92 15.70 -17.93
C GLN A 724 25.96 14.96 -18.81
N LEU A 725 25.54 13.98 -19.61
CA LEU A 725 26.42 13.37 -20.62
C LEU A 725 26.84 14.37 -21.70
N GLN A 726 25.98 15.33 -22.03
CA GLN A 726 26.34 16.43 -22.92
C GLN A 726 27.48 17.31 -22.37
N GLN A 727 27.60 17.41 -21.03
CA GLN A 727 28.68 18.14 -20.37
C GLN A 727 30.00 17.35 -20.33
N TYR A 728 29.93 16.02 -20.30
CA TYR A 728 31.07 15.12 -20.22
C TYR A 728 31.03 14.11 -21.37
N SER A 729 31.32 14.58 -22.58
CA SER A 729 31.23 13.78 -23.81
C SER A 729 32.09 12.51 -23.83
N GLN A 730 33.07 12.39 -22.94
CA GLN A 730 33.87 11.18 -22.76
C GLN A 730 33.22 10.09 -21.92
N LEU A 731 32.13 10.38 -21.20
CA LEU A 731 31.42 9.40 -20.39
C LEU A 731 30.53 8.53 -21.27
N VAL A 732 30.46 7.27 -20.90
CA VAL A 732 29.65 6.25 -21.53
C VAL A 732 28.86 5.53 -20.46
N GLU A 733 27.67 5.08 -20.82
CA GLU A 733 26.85 4.25 -19.94
C GLU A 733 27.47 2.84 -19.83
N ALA A 734 27.50 2.32 -18.61
CA ALA A 734 28.02 1.01 -18.29
C ALA A 734 27.12 0.31 -17.28
N THR A 735 26.97 -1.01 -17.43
CA THR A 735 26.08 -1.81 -16.58
C THR A 735 26.86 -2.43 -15.44
N VAL A 736 26.32 -2.36 -14.22
CA VAL A 736 26.86 -3.06 -13.06
C VAL A 736 26.49 -4.55 -13.14
N MET A 737 27.50 -5.42 -13.11
CA MET A 737 27.33 -6.87 -13.21
C MET A 737 27.34 -7.55 -11.84
N GLU A 738 28.13 -7.03 -10.91
CA GLU A 738 28.24 -7.53 -9.55
C GLU A 738 28.53 -6.37 -8.59
N SER A 739 27.99 -6.46 -7.37
CA SER A 739 28.33 -5.58 -6.24
C SER A 739 28.33 -6.41 -4.97
N ARG A 740 29.48 -6.51 -4.28
CA ARG A 740 29.61 -7.31 -3.05
C ARG A 740 30.55 -6.69 -2.02
N SER A 741 30.30 -6.98 -0.74
CA SER A 741 31.19 -6.60 0.35
C SER A 741 32.47 -7.45 0.34
N LEU A 742 33.62 -6.81 0.50
CA LEU A 742 34.92 -7.46 0.70
C LEU A 742 35.30 -7.58 2.18
N THR A 743 34.52 -6.95 3.05
CA THR A 743 34.73 -6.91 4.50
C THR A 743 33.63 -7.71 5.20
N THR A 744 33.99 -8.41 6.27
CA THR A 744 33.01 -9.06 7.14
C THR A 744 32.20 -8.01 7.93
N PRO A 745 31.01 -8.35 8.46
CA PRO A 745 30.20 -7.41 9.26
C PRO A 745 30.91 -6.85 10.49
N SER A 746 31.87 -7.59 11.05
CA SER A 746 32.66 -7.17 12.22
C SER A 746 33.84 -6.26 11.86
N ALA A 747 34.14 -6.09 10.57
CA ALA A 747 35.23 -5.22 10.13
C ALA A 747 34.88 -3.74 10.37
N ILE A 748 35.88 -2.97 10.79
CA ILE A 748 35.73 -1.52 10.91
C ILE A 748 35.86 -0.92 9.51
N GLY A 749 34.79 -0.31 9.01
CA GLY A 749 34.70 0.31 7.68
C GLY A 749 34.42 -0.69 6.57
N LYS A 750 33.43 -0.38 5.72
CA LYS A 750 32.99 -1.23 4.60
C LYS A 750 33.92 -1.03 3.40
N LYS A 751 34.30 -2.11 2.74
CA LYS A 751 34.97 -2.08 1.42
C LYS A 751 34.20 -2.95 0.44
N VAL A 752 34.08 -2.50 -0.81
CA VAL A 752 33.23 -3.16 -1.82
C VAL A 752 34.01 -3.50 -3.09
N HIS A 753 33.60 -4.60 -3.70
CA HIS A 753 33.94 -5.01 -5.06
C HIS A 753 32.77 -4.69 -5.97
N ILE A 754 33.07 -4.11 -7.13
CA ILE A 754 32.07 -3.83 -8.16
C ILE A 754 32.61 -4.32 -9.49
N GLU A 755 31.82 -5.10 -10.21
CA GLU A 755 32.10 -5.53 -11.58
C GLU A 755 31.22 -4.73 -12.54
N ILE A 756 31.83 -4.19 -13.60
CA ILE A 756 31.21 -3.26 -14.54
C ILE A 756 31.43 -3.78 -15.95
N GLN A 757 30.36 -3.93 -16.71
CA GLN A 757 30.39 -4.19 -18.13
C GLN A 757 30.79 -2.91 -18.86
N LEU A 758 31.97 -2.93 -19.47
CA LEU A 758 32.43 -1.82 -20.31
C LEU A 758 31.66 -1.82 -21.64
N PRO A 759 31.42 -0.64 -22.21
CA PRO A 759 30.74 -0.52 -23.49
C PRO A 759 31.61 -1.03 -24.64
N SER A 760 30.95 -1.37 -25.75
CA SER A 760 31.62 -1.90 -26.95
C SER A 760 32.69 -0.93 -27.46
N GLY A 761 33.93 -1.40 -27.55
CA GLY A 761 35.08 -0.62 -28.02
C GLY A 761 35.90 0.06 -26.92
N ALA A 762 35.45 0.05 -25.66
CA ALA A 762 36.28 0.49 -24.55
C ALA A 762 37.35 -0.57 -24.23
N SER A 763 38.61 -0.13 -24.09
CA SER A 763 39.74 -0.96 -23.70
C SER A 763 40.51 -0.30 -22.57
N TYR A 764 41.09 -1.11 -21.68
CA TYR A 764 41.94 -0.63 -20.60
C TYR A 764 43.12 -1.58 -20.40
N HIS A 765 44.17 -1.09 -19.77
CA HIS A 765 45.32 -1.90 -19.34
C HIS A 765 45.29 -2.11 -17.82
N PRO A 766 45.90 -3.20 -17.31
CA PRO A 766 46.10 -3.35 -15.87
C PRO A 766 46.76 -2.09 -15.28
N GLY A 767 46.14 -1.52 -14.25
CA GLY A 767 46.59 -0.30 -13.58
C GLY A 767 45.92 0.98 -14.05
N ASP A 768 45.16 0.98 -15.15
CA ASP A 768 44.38 2.13 -15.59
C ASP A 768 43.28 2.52 -14.59
N HIS A 769 42.71 3.71 -14.77
CA HIS A 769 41.61 4.21 -13.95
C HIS A 769 40.27 4.09 -14.65
N LEU A 770 39.22 4.00 -13.83
CA LEU A 770 37.86 4.29 -14.23
C LEU A 770 37.42 5.61 -13.57
N LEU A 771 37.03 6.57 -14.39
CA LEU A 771 36.29 7.75 -13.96
C LEU A 771 34.84 7.35 -13.81
N VAL A 772 34.24 7.70 -12.67
CA VAL A 772 32.84 7.45 -12.37
C VAL A 772 32.17 8.79 -12.09
N LEU A 773 31.06 9.06 -12.77
CA LEU A 773 30.18 10.16 -12.43
C LEU A 773 29.24 9.69 -11.30
N PRO A 774 29.35 10.27 -10.09
CA PRO A 774 28.51 9.84 -8.99
C PRO A 774 27.15 10.55 -8.99
N VAL A 775 26.26 10.11 -8.10
CA VAL A 775 24.99 10.77 -7.79
C VAL A 775 24.96 11.07 -6.29
N ASN A 776 24.47 12.25 -5.89
CA ASN A 776 24.35 12.59 -4.47
C ASN A 776 23.39 11.62 -3.75
N PRO A 777 23.66 11.28 -2.48
CA PRO A 777 22.72 10.49 -1.68
C PRO A 777 21.37 11.19 -1.58
N MET A 778 20.28 10.43 -1.75
CA MET A 778 18.90 10.93 -1.61
C MET A 778 18.66 11.69 -0.30
N ARG A 779 19.35 11.29 0.77
CA ARG A 779 19.31 11.98 2.07
C ARG A 779 19.73 13.43 1.95
N ASP A 780 20.87 13.71 1.32
CA ASP A 780 21.42 15.06 1.23
C ASP A 780 20.57 15.93 0.29
N VAL A 781 20.05 15.33 -0.79
CA VAL A 781 19.08 16.00 -1.68
C VAL A 781 17.81 16.38 -0.93
N LYS A 782 17.23 15.47 -0.14
CA LYS A 782 16.05 15.74 0.69
C LYS A 782 16.29 16.84 1.72
N ARG A 783 17.47 16.89 2.34
CA ARG A 783 17.83 17.97 3.28
C ARG A 783 17.81 19.34 2.60
N VAL A 784 18.37 19.45 1.39
CA VAL A 784 18.30 20.69 0.60
C VAL A 784 16.86 21.03 0.23
N LEU A 785 16.08 20.08 -0.29
CA LEU A 785 14.67 20.29 -0.65
C LEU A 785 13.86 20.79 0.56
N SER A 786 14.06 20.20 1.72
CA SER A 786 13.44 20.64 2.98
C SER A 786 13.87 22.05 3.40
N ARG A 787 15.16 22.39 3.28
CA ARG A 787 15.68 23.73 3.65
C ARG A 787 15.09 24.86 2.80
N PHE A 788 14.74 24.58 1.55
CA PHE A 788 14.20 25.54 0.60
C PHE A 788 12.71 25.37 0.30
N HIS A 789 12.02 24.47 1.01
CA HIS A 789 10.58 24.19 0.84
C HIS A 789 10.19 23.81 -0.59
N LEU A 790 11.01 22.99 -1.25
CA LEU A 790 10.78 22.52 -2.62
C LEU A 790 10.32 21.05 -2.62
N THR A 791 9.40 20.69 -3.51
CA THR A 791 9.07 19.28 -3.79
C THR A 791 10.09 18.69 -4.77
N TRP A 792 10.25 17.36 -4.78
CA TRP A 792 11.26 16.71 -5.63
C TRP A 792 11.06 16.94 -7.14
N ASP A 793 9.82 17.09 -7.57
CA ASP A 793 9.36 17.30 -8.95
C ASP A 793 9.28 18.79 -9.35
N THR A 794 9.64 19.71 -8.44
CA THR A 794 9.66 21.15 -8.73
C THR A 794 10.49 21.42 -9.97
N ILE A 795 9.91 22.02 -11.00
CA ILE A 795 10.62 22.37 -12.22
C ILE A 795 11.44 23.64 -11.99
N VAL A 796 12.76 23.49 -12.07
CA VAL A 796 13.74 24.57 -12.00
C VAL A 796 14.19 24.90 -13.41
N ARG A 797 14.11 26.19 -13.75
CA ARG A 797 14.73 26.76 -14.95
C ARG A 797 15.68 27.86 -14.50
N ALA A 798 16.97 27.65 -14.72
CA ALA A 798 17.99 28.65 -14.44
C ALA A 798 18.23 29.53 -15.68
N SER A 799 18.15 30.85 -15.48
CA SER A 799 18.52 31.87 -16.45
C SER A 799 19.63 32.73 -15.83
N GLY A 800 20.81 32.83 -16.46
CA GLY A 800 21.92 33.57 -15.85
C GLY A 800 23.29 33.36 -16.48
N ASN A 801 24.30 33.96 -15.83
CA ASN A 801 25.66 34.13 -16.32
C ASN A 801 26.45 32.79 -16.45
N GLU A 802 27.39 32.73 -17.40
CA GLU A 802 28.17 31.53 -17.81
C GLU A 802 29.05 30.88 -16.70
N SER A 803 29.06 31.43 -15.49
CA SER A 803 29.94 30.99 -14.40
C SER A 803 29.48 29.69 -13.71
N VAL A 804 28.21 29.31 -13.81
CA VAL A 804 27.67 28.07 -13.23
C VAL A 804 27.47 27.04 -14.35
N ARG A 805 28.19 25.90 -14.27
CA ARG A 805 28.13 24.84 -15.29
C ARG A 805 26.89 23.95 -15.15
N ILE A 806 25.71 24.54 -15.31
CA ILE A 806 24.43 23.85 -15.45
C ILE A 806 23.81 24.16 -16.82
N PRO A 807 22.97 23.27 -17.39
CA PRO A 807 22.20 23.58 -18.58
C PRO A 807 21.29 24.81 -18.34
N VAL A 808 21.70 25.98 -18.84
CA VAL A 808 20.90 27.21 -18.79
C VAL A 808 19.72 27.13 -19.76
N GLU A 809 18.63 27.84 -19.45
CA GLU A 809 17.40 27.88 -20.24
C GLU A 809 16.71 26.52 -20.46
N THR A 810 17.12 25.50 -19.70
CA THR A 810 16.58 24.14 -19.79
C THR A 810 15.83 23.80 -18.51
N ALA A 811 14.56 23.38 -18.63
CA ALA A 811 13.72 23.02 -17.49
C ALA A 811 14.06 21.60 -17.00
N MET A 812 14.44 21.45 -15.72
CA MET A 812 14.71 20.16 -15.06
C MET A 812 14.07 20.11 -13.67
N THR A 813 13.90 18.92 -13.10
CA THR A 813 13.41 18.81 -11.72
C THR A 813 14.47 19.27 -10.72
N ALA A 814 14.06 19.79 -9.56
CA ALA A 814 14.96 20.11 -8.45
C ALA A 814 15.72 18.85 -8.00
N HIS A 815 15.09 17.68 -8.05
CA HIS A 815 15.74 16.42 -7.80
C HIS A 815 16.88 16.13 -8.78
N GLU A 816 16.67 16.25 -10.10
CA GLU A 816 17.72 16.05 -11.11
C GLU A 816 18.88 17.03 -10.91
N LEU A 817 18.56 18.31 -10.70
CA LEU A 817 19.55 19.37 -10.49
C LEU A 817 20.46 19.08 -9.28
N LEU A 818 19.86 18.76 -8.14
CA LEU A 818 20.58 18.53 -6.87
C LEU A 818 21.29 17.19 -6.83
N SER A 819 20.73 16.15 -7.45
CA SER A 819 21.32 14.82 -7.46
C SER A 819 22.57 14.76 -8.33
N SER A 820 22.57 15.52 -9.42
CA SER A 820 23.54 15.32 -10.50
C SER A 820 24.52 16.48 -10.68
N PHE A 821 24.20 17.74 -10.37
CA PHE A 821 25.04 18.87 -10.80
C PHE A 821 25.94 19.50 -9.73
N PHE A 822 25.65 19.34 -8.44
CA PHE A 822 26.34 20.05 -7.35
C PHE A 822 26.88 19.13 -6.25
N GLU A 823 27.96 19.52 -5.57
CA GLU A 823 28.45 18.82 -4.37
C GLU A 823 27.74 19.33 -3.11
N LEU A 824 26.74 18.60 -2.62
CA LEU A 824 25.90 19.08 -1.52
C LEU A 824 26.57 19.01 -0.14
N ALA A 825 27.49 18.04 0.04
CA ALA A 825 28.10 17.70 1.34
C ALA A 825 29.56 18.16 1.47
N GLN A 826 30.08 18.99 0.56
CA GLN A 826 31.45 19.50 0.69
C GLN A 826 31.56 20.51 1.86
N PRO A 827 32.69 20.50 2.60
CA PRO A 827 32.92 21.49 3.64
C PRO A 827 32.84 22.92 3.10
N ALA A 828 32.16 23.80 3.82
CA ALA A 828 32.00 25.21 3.41
C ALA A 828 33.36 25.91 3.37
N THR A 829 33.59 26.77 2.39
CA THR A 829 34.82 27.57 2.32
C THR A 829 34.69 28.83 3.18
N PRO A 830 35.80 29.49 3.56
CA PRO A 830 35.73 30.77 4.27
C PRO A 830 34.97 31.85 3.49
N ARG A 831 34.95 31.77 2.16
CA ARG A 831 34.16 32.65 1.31
C ARG A 831 32.67 32.42 1.51
N ASP A 832 32.22 31.18 1.49
CA ASP A 832 30.80 30.83 1.63
C ASP A 832 30.27 31.26 3.00
N ILE A 833 31.08 31.04 4.05
CA ILE A 833 30.74 31.44 5.42
C ILE A 833 30.60 32.97 5.53
N ARG A 834 31.47 33.75 4.86
CA ARG A 834 31.34 35.22 4.84
C ARG A 834 30.11 35.68 4.08
N VAL A 835 29.69 34.97 3.03
CA VAL A 835 28.43 35.27 2.32
C VAL A 835 27.23 35.01 3.26
N LEU A 836 27.25 33.92 4.04
CA LEU A 836 26.24 33.68 5.07
C LEU A 836 26.25 34.76 6.17
N ALA A 837 27.44 35.19 6.62
CA ALA A 837 27.56 36.26 7.61
C ALA A 837 26.99 37.59 7.09
N ALA A 838 27.23 37.92 5.82
CA ALA A 838 26.66 39.11 5.20
C ALA A 838 25.13 39.05 5.04
N ALA A 839 24.57 37.84 4.90
CA ALA A 839 23.12 37.63 4.79
C ALA A 839 22.40 37.56 6.15
N ALA A 840 23.10 37.22 7.24
CA ALA A 840 22.52 37.13 8.57
C ALA A 840 22.03 38.50 9.07
N GLU A 841 20.84 38.54 9.68
CA GLU A 841 20.27 39.78 10.21
C GLU A 841 20.75 40.09 11.64
N ASP A 842 20.94 39.07 12.47
CA ASP A 842 21.31 39.23 13.87
C ASP A 842 22.84 39.25 14.10
N GLU A 843 23.29 40.14 14.98
CA GLU A 843 24.72 40.34 15.26
C GLU A 843 25.38 39.14 15.94
N ALA A 844 24.61 38.28 16.64
CA ALA A 844 25.17 37.10 17.28
C ALA A 844 25.58 36.03 16.25
N THR A 845 24.73 35.77 15.26
CA THR A 845 25.00 34.87 14.13
C THR A 845 26.13 35.39 13.27
N LYS A 846 26.17 36.69 12.95
CA LYS A 846 27.30 37.30 12.22
C LYS A 846 28.64 37.03 12.91
N LYS A 847 28.72 37.33 14.21
CA LYS A 847 29.93 37.11 15.00
C LYS A 847 30.32 35.64 15.08
N ALA A 848 29.34 34.73 15.17
CA ALA A 848 29.59 33.29 15.16
C ALA A 848 30.16 32.82 13.82
N LEU A 849 29.58 33.27 12.70
CA LEU A 849 30.04 32.94 11.35
C LEU A 849 31.42 33.55 11.05
N ASP A 850 31.69 34.78 11.49
CA ASP A 850 33.02 35.41 11.37
C ASP A 850 34.09 34.64 12.16
N SER A 851 33.75 34.12 13.34
CA SER A 851 34.65 33.24 14.09
C SER A 851 34.93 31.93 13.32
N LEU A 852 33.89 31.32 12.74
CA LEU A 852 34.03 30.09 11.93
C LEU A 852 34.82 30.32 10.65
N ALA A 853 34.74 31.50 10.03
CA ALA A 853 35.46 31.82 8.80
C ALA A 853 36.96 32.11 9.01
N ASN A 854 37.35 32.52 10.23
CA ASN A 854 38.71 33.03 10.50
C ASN A 854 39.42 32.24 11.61
N THR A 855 38.86 32.20 12.82
CA THR A 855 39.56 31.70 14.01
C THR A 855 39.44 30.19 14.17
N SER A 856 38.24 29.62 13.99
CA SER A 856 37.99 28.18 14.21
C SER A 856 37.75 27.37 12.94
N TYR A 857 38.07 27.92 11.76
CA TYR A 857 37.83 27.27 10.47
C TYR A 857 38.43 25.86 10.35
N LEU A 858 39.69 25.67 10.75
CA LEU A 858 40.36 24.38 10.62
C LEU A 858 39.67 23.30 11.46
N GLU A 859 39.39 23.59 12.72
CA GLU A 859 38.79 22.65 13.67
C GLU A 859 37.29 22.46 13.41
N ASP A 860 36.51 23.53 13.27
CA ASP A 860 35.05 23.46 13.24
C ASP A 860 34.46 23.20 11.85
N ILE A 861 35.20 23.50 10.78
CA ILE A 861 34.72 23.36 9.41
C ILE A 861 35.50 22.29 8.66
N GLN A 862 36.82 22.41 8.58
CA GLN A 862 37.63 21.52 7.74
C GLN A 862 37.77 20.11 8.36
N GLU A 863 38.17 20.01 9.62
CA GLU A 863 38.30 18.72 10.33
C GLU A 863 36.95 18.07 10.58
N LYS A 864 35.94 18.85 10.98
CA LYS A 864 34.57 18.35 11.20
C LYS A 864 33.77 18.12 9.92
N LYS A 865 34.31 18.49 8.75
CA LYS A 865 33.67 18.38 7.43
C LYS A 865 32.29 19.07 7.36
N THR A 866 32.13 20.20 8.04
CA THR A 866 30.86 20.96 8.11
C THR A 866 30.53 21.59 6.75
N SER A 867 29.43 21.16 6.13
CA SER A 867 28.99 21.67 4.82
C SER A 867 28.25 22.99 4.91
N LEU A 868 28.04 23.63 3.76
CA LEU A 868 27.21 24.84 3.67
C LEU A 868 25.77 24.59 4.14
N LEU A 869 25.23 23.41 3.85
CA LEU A 869 23.90 23.01 4.29
C LEU A 869 23.84 22.82 5.81
N ASP A 870 24.86 22.20 6.41
CA ASP A 870 24.93 22.04 7.87
C ASP A 870 24.94 23.41 8.57
N LEU A 871 25.59 24.42 8.00
CA LEU A 871 25.56 25.80 8.52
C LEU A 871 24.17 26.43 8.39
N LEU A 872 23.47 26.23 7.28
CA LEU A 872 22.12 26.76 7.06
C LEU A 872 21.04 26.06 7.90
N GLU A 873 21.28 24.81 8.31
CA GLU A 873 20.44 24.09 9.28
C GLU A 873 20.76 24.53 10.72
N ARG A 874 22.04 24.82 11.02
CA ARG A 874 22.47 25.36 12.33
C ARG A 874 21.97 26.79 12.56
N PHE A 875 21.88 27.59 11.51
CA PHE A 875 21.42 28.98 11.54
C PHE A 875 20.22 29.15 10.58
N PRO A 876 19.02 28.65 10.97
CA PRO A 876 17.86 28.60 10.07
C PRO A 876 17.33 30.00 9.67
N GLU A 877 17.56 31.01 10.50
CA GLU A 877 17.11 32.39 10.28
C GLU A 877 17.83 33.11 9.13
N ILE A 878 18.91 32.54 8.58
CA ILE A 878 19.65 33.18 7.47
C ILE A 878 18.78 33.19 6.20
N PRO A 879 18.42 34.36 5.65
CA PRO A 879 17.50 34.49 4.52
C PRO A 879 18.24 34.35 3.18
N ILE A 880 18.75 33.16 2.88
CA ILE A 880 19.37 32.86 1.58
C ILE A 880 18.36 32.21 0.62
N GLY A 881 18.27 32.71 -0.61
CA GLY A 881 17.45 32.10 -1.66
C GLY A 881 18.11 30.88 -2.30
N PHE A 882 17.30 29.98 -2.87
CA PHE A 882 17.76 28.74 -3.53
C PHE A 882 18.80 29.01 -4.63
N GLY A 883 18.57 30.02 -5.48
CA GLY A 883 19.53 30.40 -6.53
C GLY A 883 20.90 30.81 -5.97
N THR A 884 20.94 31.63 -4.92
CA THR A 884 22.18 32.05 -4.27
C THR A 884 22.91 30.84 -3.67
N TYR A 885 22.18 29.94 -3.02
CA TYR A 885 22.75 28.69 -2.50
C TYR A 885 23.45 27.87 -3.60
N LEU A 886 22.80 27.68 -4.76
CA LEU A 886 23.41 26.97 -5.89
C LEU A 886 24.69 27.64 -6.39
N THR A 887 24.78 28.97 -6.37
CA THR A 887 26.01 29.68 -6.81
C THR A 887 27.20 29.52 -5.86
N LEU A 888 26.95 29.13 -4.61
CA LEU A 888 28.00 28.85 -3.63
C LEU A 888 28.49 27.41 -3.71
N LEU A 889 27.68 26.50 -4.29
CA LEU A 889 28.05 25.10 -4.40
C LEU A 889 29.03 24.86 -5.56
N PRO A 890 30.05 24.01 -5.37
CA PRO A 890 30.87 23.55 -6.48
C PRO A 890 30.11 22.52 -7.33
N SER A 891 30.45 22.43 -8.61
CA SER A 891 29.90 21.39 -9.51
C SER A 891 30.31 19.99 -9.07
N LEU A 892 29.42 19.01 -9.29
CA LEU A 892 29.68 17.60 -9.00
C LEU A 892 30.82 17.08 -9.88
N ARG A 893 31.83 16.48 -9.23
CA ARG A 893 33.06 16.02 -9.90
C ARG A 893 33.05 14.53 -10.23
N LEU A 894 33.73 14.15 -11.31
CA LEU A 894 34.06 12.74 -11.57
C LEU A 894 35.02 12.21 -10.50
N ARG A 895 34.80 10.98 -10.03
CA ARG A 895 35.72 10.30 -9.12
C ARG A 895 36.54 9.27 -9.87
N THR A 896 37.83 9.26 -9.59
CA THR A 896 38.78 8.29 -10.16
C THR A 896 38.91 7.10 -9.23
N TYR A 897 38.81 5.89 -9.77
CA TYR A 897 39.13 4.64 -9.09
C TYR A 897 40.14 3.83 -9.90
N SER A 898 41.11 3.19 -9.25
CA SER A 898 42.00 2.23 -9.92
C SER A 898 41.24 0.95 -10.27
N ILE A 899 41.38 0.51 -11.51
CA ILE A 899 40.78 -0.74 -11.98
C ILE A 899 41.50 -1.91 -11.30
N SER A 900 40.72 -2.85 -10.77
CA SER A 900 41.19 -3.97 -9.95
C SER A 900 41.20 -5.33 -10.64
N SER A 901 41.08 -5.34 -11.96
CA SER A 901 41.12 -6.52 -12.83
C SER A 901 42.09 -6.32 -13.98
N SER A 902 42.39 -7.43 -14.66
CA SER A 902 43.10 -7.46 -15.93
C SER A 902 42.12 -7.70 -17.09
N PRO A 903 42.36 -7.08 -18.26
CA PRO A 903 41.56 -7.34 -19.47
C PRO A 903 41.76 -8.77 -20.00
N SER A 904 42.81 -9.50 -19.58
CA SER A 904 43.02 -10.91 -19.91
C SER A 904 42.07 -11.84 -19.16
N TRP A 905 41.55 -11.42 -18.00
CA TRP A 905 40.46 -12.14 -17.32
C TRP A 905 39.14 -11.95 -18.03
N ASN A 906 38.84 -10.71 -18.40
CA ASN A 906 37.67 -10.37 -19.18
C ASN A 906 37.90 -9.04 -19.92
N SER A 907 37.98 -9.08 -21.25
CA SER A 907 38.25 -7.89 -22.06
C SER A 907 37.10 -6.90 -22.11
N THR A 908 35.91 -7.33 -21.71
CA THR A 908 34.67 -6.53 -21.75
C THR A 908 34.24 -6.04 -20.38
N ARG A 909 34.92 -6.45 -19.30
CA ARG A 909 34.54 -6.09 -17.92
C ARG A 909 35.72 -5.52 -17.17
N ALA A 910 35.45 -4.50 -16.37
CA ALA A 910 36.39 -3.95 -15.40
C ALA A 910 35.84 -4.10 -13.99
N THR A 911 36.71 -4.13 -13.00
CA THR A 911 36.32 -4.24 -11.59
C THR A 911 36.89 -3.08 -10.80
N LEU A 912 36.17 -2.64 -9.77
CA LEU A 912 36.63 -1.63 -8.82
C LEU A 912 36.75 -2.25 -7.42
N THR A 913 37.74 -1.78 -6.67
CA THR A 913 37.90 -2.07 -5.24
C THR A 913 37.98 -0.75 -4.50
N LEU A 914 36.99 -0.45 -3.65
CA LEU A 914 36.94 0.84 -2.96
C LEU A 914 36.54 0.72 -1.49
N SER A 915 37.01 1.68 -0.69
CA SER A 915 36.53 1.88 0.68
C SER A 915 35.31 2.79 0.65
N VAL A 916 34.27 2.41 1.40
CA VAL A 916 33.06 3.22 1.55
C VAL A 916 33.31 4.27 2.63
N LEU A 917 33.31 5.54 2.23
CA LEU A 917 33.47 6.66 3.16
C LEU A 917 32.13 6.94 3.83
N ASP A 918 31.99 6.43 5.05
CA ASP A 918 30.77 6.51 5.83
C ASP A 918 31.14 6.65 7.31
N GLU A 919 31.10 7.89 7.80
CA GLU A 919 31.63 8.27 9.11
C GLU A 919 30.58 9.00 9.95
N PRO A 920 30.54 8.82 11.28
CA PRO A 920 29.72 9.64 12.16
C PRO A 920 29.97 11.13 11.91
N ALA A 921 28.92 11.93 11.90
CA ALA A 921 29.10 13.36 11.78
C ALA A 921 29.71 13.91 13.08
N THR A 922 30.71 14.76 12.92
CA THR A 922 31.38 15.46 14.02
C THR A 922 30.76 16.83 14.30
N THR A 923 29.79 17.25 13.47
CA THR A 923 29.08 18.52 13.57
C THR A 923 27.76 18.33 14.33
N PRO A 924 27.50 19.10 15.40
CA PRO A 924 26.23 19.04 16.14
C PRO A 924 25.02 19.30 15.22
N GLY A 925 24.02 18.41 15.27
CA GLY A 925 22.81 18.49 14.43
C GLY A 925 22.89 17.74 13.10
N SER A 926 24.09 17.32 12.68
CA SER A 926 24.28 16.46 11.51
C SER A 926 24.40 15.00 11.97
N GLU A 927 23.79 14.06 11.25
CA GLU A 927 23.77 12.65 11.67
C GLU A 927 25.02 11.87 11.23
N ARG A 928 25.49 12.08 9.98
CA ARG A 928 26.55 11.25 9.37
C ARG A 928 27.17 11.88 8.12
N PHE A 929 28.48 11.79 7.94
CA PHE A 929 29.19 12.22 6.73
C PHE A 929 29.31 11.07 5.71
N LEU A 930 28.74 11.26 4.52
CA LEU A 930 28.75 10.27 3.45
C LEU A 930 29.59 10.76 2.26
N GLY A 931 30.59 9.97 1.85
CA GLY A 931 31.30 10.21 0.60
C GLY A 931 30.39 9.91 -0.60
N VAL A 932 30.10 10.92 -1.41
CA VAL A 932 29.14 10.86 -2.53
C VAL A 932 29.38 9.66 -3.44
N ALA A 933 30.54 9.58 -4.08
CA ALA A 933 30.83 8.52 -5.04
C ALA A 933 30.95 7.12 -4.42
N SER A 934 31.55 7.01 -3.24
CA SER A 934 31.72 5.72 -2.59
C SER A 934 30.40 5.14 -2.08
N ASN A 935 29.46 5.99 -1.64
CA ASN A 935 28.13 5.54 -1.23
C ASN A 935 27.22 5.29 -2.43
N HIS A 936 27.31 6.10 -3.49
CA HIS A 936 26.66 5.80 -4.77
C HIS A 936 27.06 4.40 -5.25
N LEU A 937 28.36 4.14 -5.38
CA LEU A 937 28.90 2.85 -5.78
C LEU A 937 28.66 1.71 -4.76
N ALA A 938 28.53 1.99 -3.47
CA ALA A 938 28.18 0.97 -2.49
C ALA A 938 26.69 0.62 -2.47
N GLY A 939 25.84 1.46 -3.08
CA GLY A 939 24.39 1.30 -3.19
C GLY A 939 23.92 0.68 -4.50
N VAL A 940 24.77 0.59 -5.53
CA VAL A 940 24.38 -0.06 -6.80
C VAL A 940 24.23 -1.57 -6.66
N THR A 941 23.33 -2.12 -7.45
CA THR A 941 22.98 -3.53 -7.56
C THR A 941 23.17 -4.03 -9.00
N PRO A 942 23.32 -5.36 -9.21
CA PRO A 942 23.42 -5.91 -10.57
C PRO A 942 22.25 -5.48 -11.45
N GLY A 943 22.55 -4.94 -12.63
CA GLY A 943 21.58 -4.38 -13.58
C GLY A 943 21.49 -2.84 -13.57
N ASP A 944 22.02 -2.17 -12.54
CA ASP A 944 22.05 -0.70 -12.50
C ASP A 944 22.99 -0.12 -13.57
N LEU A 945 22.63 1.05 -14.10
CA LEU A 945 23.42 1.79 -15.08
C LEU A 945 24.21 2.89 -14.37
N ILE A 946 25.49 3.00 -14.70
CA ILE A 946 26.39 4.04 -14.22
C ILE A 946 27.13 4.68 -15.39
N HIS A 947 27.56 5.93 -15.22
CA HIS A 947 28.33 6.64 -16.24
C HIS A 947 29.80 6.60 -15.91
N VAL A 948 30.60 6.05 -16.82
CA VAL A 948 32.03 5.82 -16.62
C VAL A 948 32.87 6.26 -17.82
N ALA A 949 34.17 6.45 -17.60
CA ALA A 949 35.15 6.58 -18.68
C ALA A 949 36.47 5.97 -18.27
N THR A 950 37.10 5.20 -19.15
CA THR A 950 38.46 4.69 -18.94
C THR A 950 39.46 5.82 -19.06
N ARG A 951 40.40 5.92 -18.12
CA ARG A 951 41.49 6.90 -18.16
C ARG A 951 42.83 6.17 -18.00
N PRO A 952 43.69 6.22 -19.04
CA PRO A 952 45.00 5.61 -18.96
C PRO A 952 45.85 6.21 -17.83
N VAL A 953 46.59 5.37 -17.12
CA VAL A 953 47.60 5.84 -16.17
C VAL A 953 48.74 6.52 -16.92
N LYS A 954 49.13 7.71 -16.45
CA LYS A 954 50.29 8.44 -16.97
C LYS A 954 51.56 8.06 -16.20
N GLY A 955 52.66 7.86 -16.92
CA GLY A 955 53.98 7.62 -16.34
C GLY A 955 54.31 6.16 -16.07
N ILE A 956 55.16 5.89 -15.08
CA ILE A 956 55.76 4.57 -14.84
C ILE A 956 54.92 3.62 -13.97
N PHE A 957 53.71 4.02 -13.55
CA PHE A 957 52.78 3.15 -12.81
C PHE A 957 52.05 2.16 -13.72
N GLN A 958 52.76 1.65 -14.74
CA GLN A 958 52.28 0.60 -15.63
C GLN A 958 53.08 -0.66 -15.36
N MET A 959 52.43 -1.80 -15.53
CA MET A 959 53.06 -3.11 -15.41
C MET A 959 54.28 -3.23 -16.34
N PRO A 960 55.34 -4.00 -15.99
CA PRO A 960 56.44 -4.23 -16.92
C PRO A 960 55.96 -4.88 -18.23
N ALA A 961 56.46 -4.42 -19.37
CA ALA A 961 56.07 -4.97 -20.67
C ALA A 961 56.49 -6.45 -20.86
N ASP A 962 57.63 -6.86 -20.28
CA ASP A 962 58.11 -8.24 -20.29
C ASP A 962 58.09 -8.82 -18.87
N LEU A 963 57.08 -9.65 -18.59
CA LEU A 963 56.87 -10.26 -17.27
C LEU A 963 57.85 -11.39 -16.96
N SER A 964 58.63 -11.85 -17.94
CA SER A 964 59.63 -12.90 -17.75
C SER A 964 60.96 -12.39 -17.21
N LYS A 965 61.23 -11.09 -17.39
CA LYS A 965 62.53 -10.49 -17.07
C LYS A 965 62.51 -9.49 -15.92
N ALA A 966 61.36 -8.89 -15.60
CA ALA A 966 61.27 -7.79 -14.65
C ALA A 966 60.63 -8.22 -13.32
N PRO A 967 61.42 -8.42 -12.25
CA PRO A 967 60.85 -8.67 -10.93
C PRO A 967 59.99 -7.50 -10.46
N THR A 968 58.98 -7.77 -9.64
CA THR A 968 57.99 -6.74 -9.25
C THR A 968 57.73 -6.77 -7.74
N ILE A 969 57.76 -5.61 -7.10
CA ILE A 969 57.39 -5.42 -5.70
C ILE A 969 56.16 -4.51 -5.66
N MET A 970 55.07 -5.00 -5.07
CA MET A 970 53.81 -4.28 -4.90
C MET A 970 53.59 -4.01 -3.43
N ILE A 971 53.26 -2.77 -3.06
CA ILE A 971 53.08 -2.36 -1.66
C ILE A 971 51.75 -1.64 -1.53
N ALA A 972 50.85 -2.19 -0.72
CA ALA A 972 49.45 -1.79 -0.70
C ALA A 972 48.89 -1.72 0.71
N ALA A 973 48.01 -0.76 0.97
CA ALA A 973 47.21 -0.73 2.20
C ALA A 973 45.71 -0.55 1.89
N GLY A 974 44.87 -1.40 2.49
CA GLY A 974 43.41 -1.36 2.31
C GLY A 974 42.99 -1.43 0.84
N ALA A 975 42.13 -0.51 0.40
CA ALA A 975 41.68 -0.45 -0.99
C ALA A 975 42.80 -0.14 -2.01
N GLY A 976 43.98 0.30 -1.55
CA GLY A 976 45.17 0.43 -2.40
C GLY A 976 45.65 -0.90 -3.00
N LEU A 977 45.07 -2.04 -2.61
CA LEU A 977 45.26 -3.32 -3.29
C LEU A 977 44.71 -3.34 -4.73
N ALA A 978 43.79 -2.42 -5.07
CA ALA A 978 43.07 -2.39 -6.34
C ALA A 978 43.97 -2.65 -7.57
N PRO A 979 44.95 -1.79 -7.93
CA PRO A 979 45.74 -1.98 -9.15
C PRO A 979 46.55 -3.29 -9.12
N PHE A 980 46.99 -3.73 -7.94
CA PHE A 980 47.83 -4.92 -7.80
C PHE A 980 47.06 -6.21 -7.92
N ARG A 981 45.76 -6.22 -7.60
CA ARG A 981 44.89 -7.34 -7.96
C ARG A 981 44.88 -7.53 -9.48
N GLY A 982 44.74 -6.45 -10.24
CA GLY A 982 44.80 -6.47 -11.71
C GLY A 982 46.16 -6.95 -12.23
N PHE A 983 47.27 -6.47 -11.64
CA PHE A 983 48.62 -6.93 -12.02
C PHE A 983 48.84 -8.42 -11.73
N ILE A 984 48.43 -8.90 -10.55
CA ILE A 984 48.58 -10.31 -10.17
C ILE A 984 47.70 -11.19 -11.07
N GLN A 985 46.48 -10.76 -11.37
CA GLN A 985 45.59 -11.44 -12.29
C GLN A 985 46.21 -11.55 -13.69
N GLU A 986 46.76 -10.45 -14.24
CA GLU A 986 47.48 -10.48 -15.53
C GLU A 986 48.64 -11.48 -15.52
N ARG A 987 49.46 -11.48 -14.45
CA ARG A 987 50.57 -12.44 -14.31
C ARG A 987 50.07 -13.88 -14.32
N ALA A 988 48.98 -14.17 -13.62
CA ALA A 988 48.40 -15.51 -13.57
C ALA A 988 47.97 -15.99 -14.97
N TYR A 989 47.31 -15.13 -15.75
CA TYR A 989 46.92 -15.45 -17.13
C TYR A 989 48.12 -15.67 -18.05
N GLN A 990 49.15 -14.83 -17.93
CA GLN A 990 50.37 -15.00 -18.72
C GLN A 990 51.10 -16.30 -18.38
N GLN A 991 51.13 -16.69 -17.10
CA GLN A 991 51.66 -17.99 -16.66
C GLN A 991 50.87 -19.16 -17.24
N GLN A 992 49.54 -19.08 -17.24
CA GLN A 992 48.67 -20.10 -17.85
C GLN A 992 48.90 -20.21 -19.36
N ASN A 993 49.25 -19.11 -20.02
CA ASN A 993 49.65 -19.06 -21.43
C ASN A 993 51.12 -19.43 -21.69
N GLY A 994 51.83 -19.99 -20.69
CA GLY A 994 53.19 -20.53 -20.84
C GLY A 994 54.33 -19.53 -20.62
N VAL A 995 54.04 -18.30 -20.18
CA VAL A 995 55.08 -17.32 -19.84
C VAL A 995 55.73 -17.69 -18.51
N GLN A 996 57.06 -17.90 -18.52
CA GLN A 996 57.82 -18.05 -17.29
C GLN A 996 57.93 -16.70 -16.58
N LEU A 997 57.28 -16.55 -15.42
CA LEU A 997 57.22 -15.27 -14.70
C LEU A 997 58.52 -14.96 -13.94
N ALA A 998 58.99 -13.71 -14.01
CA ALA A 998 59.98 -13.17 -13.08
C ALA A 998 59.39 -13.08 -11.66
N PRO A 999 60.20 -13.18 -10.59
CA PRO A 999 59.70 -13.15 -9.21
C PRO A 999 58.89 -11.89 -8.87
N ALA A 1000 57.80 -12.06 -8.12
CA ALA A 1000 57.00 -10.93 -7.62
C ALA A 1000 56.63 -11.09 -6.13
N ALA A 1001 56.55 -9.96 -5.42
CA ALA A 1001 56.14 -9.90 -4.02
C ALA A 1001 55.07 -8.81 -3.81
N LEU A 1002 54.05 -9.12 -3.01
CA LEU A 1002 53.03 -8.20 -2.53
C LEU A 1002 53.16 -8.02 -1.02
N PHE A 1003 53.37 -6.78 -0.57
CA PHE A 1003 53.28 -6.37 0.83
C PHE A 1003 51.93 -5.69 1.06
N PHE A 1004 51.00 -6.37 1.74
CA PHE A 1004 49.63 -5.91 1.93
C PHE A 1004 49.30 -5.62 3.39
N GLY A 1005 48.80 -4.43 3.67
CA GLY A 1005 48.39 -3.97 4.99
C GLY A 1005 46.88 -3.82 5.14
N CYS A 1006 46.32 -4.36 6.21
CA CYS A 1006 44.92 -4.13 6.61
C CYS A 1006 44.81 -4.05 8.14
N ARG A 1007 43.57 -3.93 8.67
CA ARG A 1007 43.36 -3.84 10.12
C ARG A 1007 43.47 -5.23 10.76
N SER A 1008 42.90 -6.22 10.14
CA SER A 1008 42.76 -7.59 10.64
C SER A 1008 42.44 -8.55 9.50
N SER A 1009 42.33 -9.84 9.80
CA SER A 1009 41.77 -10.86 8.92
C SER A 1009 40.37 -10.52 8.37
N HIS A 1010 39.59 -9.70 9.10
CA HIS A 1010 38.22 -9.32 8.74
C HIS A 1010 38.14 -8.32 7.57
N ASP A 1011 39.26 -7.67 7.23
CA ASP A 1011 39.39 -6.77 6.08
C ASP A 1011 40.61 -7.09 5.19
N ASP A 1012 41.04 -8.36 5.19
CA ASP A 1012 42.03 -8.94 4.28
C ASP A 1012 41.38 -9.23 2.91
N LEU A 1013 41.41 -8.23 2.04
CA LEU A 1013 40.66 -8.21 0.78
C LEU A 1013 41.15 -9.31 -0.18
N TYR A 1014 40.21 -10.03 -0.80
CA TYR A 1014 40.48 -11.09 -1.78
C TYR A 1014 41.38 -12.21 -1.25
N ARG A 1015 41.29 -12.51 0.05
CA ARG A 1015 42.14 -13.49 0.74
C ARG A 1015 42.31 -14.82 0.00
N SER A 1016 41.20 -15.46 -0.35
CA SER A 1016 41.19 -16.77 -1.02
C SER A 1016 41.84 -16.73 -2.40
N GLU A 1017 41.58 -15.67 -3.17
CA GLU A 1017 42.17 -15.46 -4.49
C GLU A 1017 43.69 -15.23 -4.42
N LEU A 1018 44.15 -14.38 -3.50
CA LEU A 1018 45.57 -14.12 -3.28
C LEU A 1018 46.33 -15.37 -2.82
N ASP A 1019 45.73 -16.18 -1.93
CA ASP A 1019 46.35 -17.42 -1.46
C ASP A 1019 46.45 -18.48 -2.59
N ALA A 1020 45.47 -18.51 -3.51
CA ALA A 1020 45.51 -19.37 -4.69
C ALA A 1020 46.62 -18.94 -5.68
N PHE A 1021 46.77 -17.64 -5.91
CA PHE A 1021 47.85 -17.10 -6.74
C PHE A 1021 49.23 -17.33 -6.11
N GLU A 1022 49.36 -17.22 -4.79
CA GLU A 1022 50.60 -17.53 -4.08
C GLU A 1022 50.96 -19.01 -4.19
N SER A 1023 50.00 -19.90 -3.99
CA SER A 1023 50.19 -21.35 -4.12
C SER A 1023 50.59 -21.78 -5.54
N SER A 1024 50.17 -21.01 -6.56
CA SER A 1024 50.50 -21.24 -7.97
C SER A 1024 51.84 -20.59 -8.40
N GLY A 1025 52.53 -19.92 -7.48
CA GLY A 1025 53.82 -19.27 -7.73
C GLY A 1025 53.73 -17.95 -8.51
N VAL A 1026 52.54 -17.36 -8.65
CA VAL A 1026 52.34 -16.09 -9.39
C VAL A 1026 52.98 -14.91 -8.66
N VAL A 1027 52.87 -14.91 -7.33
CA VAL A 1027 53.32 -13.84 -6.41
C VAL A 1027 53.56 -14.40 -5.01
N ARG A 1028 54.50 -13.84 -4.24
CA ARG A 1028 54.60 -14.10 -2.78
C ARG A 1028 53.88 -13.01 -2.00
N VAL A 1029 53.06 -13.35 -1.01
CA VAL A 1029 52.19 -12.39 -0.31
C VAL A 1029 52.57 -12.26 1.17
N PHE A 1030 53.00 -11.07 1.57
CA PHE A 1030 53.34 -10.72 2.94
C PHE A 1030 52.28 -9.78 3.52
N ARG A 1031 51.71 -10.16 4.66
CA ARG A 1031 50.58 -9.44 5.27
C ARG A 1031 50.96 -8.76 6.57
N ALA A 1032 50.44 -7.55 6.76
CA ALA A 1032 50.58 -6.77 7.99
C ALA A 1032 49.20 -6.38 8.54
N TYR A 1033 48.84 -6.89 9.72
CA TYR A 1033 47.60 -6.55 10.40
C TYR A 1033 47.85 -5.54 11.51
N SER A 1034 47.30 -4.34 11.36
CA SER A 1034 47.58 -3.22 12.29
C SER A 1034 46.85 -3.33 13.64
N ARG A 1035 45.79 -4.15 13.74
CA ARG A 1035 44.94 -4.28 14.94
C ARG A 1035 44.78 -5.72 15.45
N GLU A 1036 45.26 -6.72 14.72
CA GLU A 1036 45.18 -8.13 15.09
C GLU A 1036 46.59 -8.70 15.31
N ASP A 1037 46.77 -9.43 16.42
CA ASP A 1037 47.98 -10.20 16.66
C ASP A 1037 47.76 -11.64 16.21
N VAL A 1038 48.54 -12.10 15.24
CA VAL A 1038 48.38 -13.42 14.61
C VAL A 1038 49.43 -14.43 15.07
N GLY A 1039 50.28 -14.09 16.05
CA GLY A 1039 51.36 -14.95 16.52
C GLY A 1039 52.40 -15.26 15.44
N SER A 1040 53.02 -16.43 15.53
CA SER A 1040 54.15 -16.84 14.67
C SER A 1040 53.73 -17.46 13.32
N LYS A 1041 52.89 -16.77 12.54
CA LYS A 1041 52.62 -17.16 11.14
C LYS A 1041 53.78 -16.69 10.23
N SER A 1042 54.22 -17.52 9.29
CA SER A 1042 55.44 -17.26 8.49
C SER A 1042 55.37 -15.99 7.63
N ASN A 1043 54.20 -15.66 7.07
CA ASN A 1043 54.02 -14.54 6.12
C ASN A 1043 52.94 -13.52 6.59
N THR A 1044 52.57 -13.51 7.86
CA THR A 1044 51.58 -12.57 8.41
C THR A 1044 52.03 -12.11 9.79
N ARG A 1045 52.05 -10.80 10.01
CA ARG A 1045 52.51 -10.21 11.28
C ARG A 1045 51.64 -9.06 11.73
N LYS A 1046 51.73 -8.74 13.02
CA LYS A 1046 51.17 -7.51 13.59
C LYS A 1046 52.01 -6.30 13.15
N GLY A 1047 51.34 -5.22 12.77
CA GLY A 1047 51.97 -3.96 12.37
C GLY A 1047 51.45 -3.43 11.03
N TYR A 1048 52.23 -2.58 10.40
CA TYR A 1048 51.97 -1.97 9.11
C TYR A 1048 52.90 -2.57 8.03
N VAL A 1049 52.69 -2.18 6.76
CA VAL A 1049 53.45 -2.73 5.63
C VAL A 1049 54.96 -2.52 5.77
N GLN A 1050 55.40 -1.39 6.35
CA GLN A 1050 56.80 -1.11 6.63
C GLN A 1050 57.44 -2.13 7.59
N ASP A 1051 56.68 -2.62 8.58
CA ASP A 1051 57.16 -3.61 9.54
C ASP A 1051 57.34 -4.97 8.85
N SER A 1052 56.46 -5.28 7.88
CA SER A 1052 56.60 -6.47 7.05
C SER A 1052 57.77 -6.38 6.08
N ILE A 1053 58.01 -5.22 5.48
CA ILE A 1053 59.17 -4.99 4.61
C ILE A 1053 60.47 -5.13 5.41
N GLN A 1054 60.53 -4.54 6.60
CA GLN A 1054 61.72 -4.58 7.44
C GLN A 1054 62.07 -6.01 7.89
N ALA A 1055 61.07 -6.83 8.19
CA ALA A 1055 61.30 -8.20 8.59
C ALA A 1055 61.67 -9.13 7.43
N GLU A 1056 61.15 -8.86 6.23
CA GLU A 1056 61.49 -9.59 4.99
C GLU A 1056 62.58 -8.86 4.18
N LYS A 1057 63.44 -8.09 4.87
CA LYS A 1057 64.43 -7.20 4.24
C LYS A 1057 65.33 -7.91 3.25
N ASP A 1058 65.76 -9.14 3.53
CA ASP A 1058 66.70 -9.85 2.69
C ASP A 1058 66.05 -10.27 1.37
N ALA A 1059 64.80 -10.76 1.42
CA ALA A 1059 64.00 -11.05 0.23
C ALA A 1059 63.68 -9.78 -0.58
N PHE A 1060 63.37 -8.68 0.10
CA PHE A 1060 63.14 -7.38 -0.54
C PHE A 1060 64.38 -6.88 -1.29
N VAL A 1061 65.54 -6.90 -0.63
CA VAL A 1061 66.82 -6.47 -1.21
C VAL A 1061 67.25 -7.39 -2.36
N GLN A 1062 67.02 -8.69 -2.25
CA GLN A 1062 67.30 -9.63 -3.33
C GLN A 1062 66.52 -9.27 -4.60
N LEU A 1063 65.21 -9.00 -4.48
CA LEU A 1063 64.38 -8.56 -5.60
C LEU A 1063 64.86 -7.21 -6.15
N TRP A 1064 65.20 -6.27 -5.27
CA TRP A 1064 65.75 -4.97 -5.69
C TRP A 1064 67.05 -5.12 -6.48
N ASN A 1065 67.99 -5.94 -6.01
CA ASN A 1065 69.26 -6.18 -6.70
C ASN A 1065 69.07 -6.91 -8.03
N ALA A 1066 68.03 -7.74 -8.15
CA ALA A 1066 67.61 -8.37 -9.40
C ALA A 1066 66.88 -7.39 -10.37
N GLY A 1067 66.83 -6.10 -10.06
CA GLY A 1067 66.26 -5.08 -10.95
C GLY A 1067 64.75 -4.84 -10.77
N ALA A 1068 64.16 -5.22 -9.63
CA ALA A 1068 62.73 -5.07 -9.42
C ALA A 1068 62.20 -3.64 -9.64
N LYS A 1069 60.98 -3.53 -10.18
CA LYS A 1069 60.17 -2.32 -10.12
C LYS A 1069 59.28 -2.35 -8.88
N ILE A 1070 59.22 -1.23 -8.17
CA ILE A 1070 58.43 -1.04 -6.95
C ILE A 1070 57.21 -0.20 -7.30
N TYR A 1071 56.04 -0.69 -6.90
CA TYR A 1071 54.78 0.01 -7.02
C TYR A 1071 54.16 0.18 -5.63
N VAL A 1072 53.75 1.39 -5.29
CA VAL A 1072 53.12 1.71 -3.99
C VAL A 1072 51.74 2.28 -4.23
N CYS A 1073 50.72 1.74 -3.58
CA CYS A 1073 49.36 2.27 -3.68
C CYS A 1073 48.68 2.36 -2.30
N GLY A 1074 48.24 3.57 -1.93
CA GLY A 1074 47.53 3.82 -0.67
C GLY A 1074 47.57 5.29 -0.24
N SER A 1075 47.54 5.53 1.08
CA SER A 1075 47.48 6.89 1.63
C SER A 1075 48.82 7.63 1.53
N VAL A 1076 48.76 8.96 1.49
CA VAL A 1076 49.94 9.86 1.45
C VAL A 1076 50.95 9.51 2.56
N ARG A 1077 50.44 9.32 3.78
CA ARG A 1077 51.28 8.99 4.95
C ARG A 1077 51.99 7.65 4.77
N MET A 1078 51.29 6.62 4.29
CA MET A 1078 51.89 5.31 4.06
C MET A 1078 52.96 5.38 2.97
N ALA A 1079 52.65 6.02 1.84
CA ALA A 1079 53.57 6.14 0.73
C ALA A 1079 54.87 6.89 1.12
N SER A 1080 54.77 7.96 1.92
CA SER A 1080 55.97 8.67 2.43
C SER A 1080 56.82 7.76 3.31
N GLN A 1081 56.22 7.07 4.28
CA GLN A 1081 56.95 6.21 5.21
C GLN A 1081 57.62 5.03 4.50
N VAL A 1082 56.92 4.43 3.53
CA VAL A 1082 57.48 3.36 2.71
C VAL A 1082 58.64 3.87 1.86
N LYS A 1083 58.51 5.06 1.25
CA LYS A 1083 59.59 5.66 0.46
C LYS A 1083 60.87 5.83 1.30
N ASP A 1084 60.74 6.39 2.50
CA ASP A 1084 61.87 6.60 3.41
C ASP A 1084 62.49 5.27 3.86
N LEU A 1085 61.67 4.27 4.21
CA LEU A 1085 62.16 2.94 4.55
C LEU A 1085 62.93 2.31 3.39
N VAL A 1086 62.34 2.30 2.19
CA VAL A 1086 62.95 1.68 1.01
C VAL A 1086 64.27 2.37 0.68
N ALA A 1087 64.30 3.71 0.67
CA ALA A 1087 65.52 4.47 0.41
C ALA A 1087 66.66 4.08 1.37
N ASN A 1088 66.36 3.93 2.66
CA ASN A 1088 67.35 3.48 3.66
C ASN A 1088 67.77 2.02 3.45
N LEU A 1089 66.81 1.13 3.18
CA LEU A 1089 67.04 -0.31 3.05
C LEU A 1089 67.94 -0.64 1.85
N VAL A 1090 67.67 -0.04 0.69
CA VAL A 1090 68.46 -0.27 -0.53
C VAL A 1090 69.78 0.49 -0.52
N TYR A 1091 69.89 1.59 0.23
CA TYR A 1091 71.15 2.30 0.43
C TYR A 1091 72.12 1.51 1.31
N THR A 1092 71.65 1.04 2.46
CA THR A 1092 72.48 0.28 3.43
C THR A 1092 72.98 -1.06 2.89
N THR A 1093 72.28 -1.63 1.91
CA THR A 1093 72.65 -2.89 1.24
C THR A 1093 73.25 -2.71 -0.16
N GLY A 1094 73.40 -1.46 -0.62
CA GLY A 1094 73.99 -1.10 -1.92
C GLY A 1094 75.53 -1.06 -1.93
N PRO A 1095 76.15 -0.76 -3.09
CA PRO A 1095 77.61 -0.69 -3.22
C PRO A 1095 78.25 0.32 -2.27
N MET A 1096 79.38 -0.02 -1.63
CA MET A 1096 80.05 0.85 -0.63
C MET A 1096 80.43 2.23 -1.17
N ASP A 1097 80.69 2.37 -2.48
CA ASP A 1097 81.05 3.65 -3.09
C ASP A 1097 79.86 4.62 -3.14
N ALA A 1098 78.64 4.11 -3.35
CA ALA A 1098 77.43 4.91 -3.29
C ALA A 1098 77.15 5.44 -1.87
N GLN A 1099 77.60 4.71 -0.84
CA GLN A 1099 77.41 5.07 0.57
C GLN A 1099 78.36 6.18 1.07
N LYS A 1100 79.36 6.56 0.27
CA LYS A 1100 80.31 7.63 0.60
C LYS A 1100 79.94 8.97 -0.02
N GLU A 1101 79.12 8.97 -1.08
CA GLU A 1101 78.92 10.12 -1.96
C GLU A 1101 77.52 10.74 -1.88
N PHE A 1102 76.50 9.97 -1.45
CA PHE A 1102 75.10 10.41 -1.43
C PHE A 1102 74.42 10.09 -0.10
N THR A 1103 73.42 10.88 0.32
CA THR A 1103 72.47 10.44 1.34
C THR A 1103 71.53 9.33 0.79
N PRO A 1104 70.87 8.53 1.64
CA PRO A 1104 69.91 7.51 1.18
C PRO A 1104 68.85 8.07 0.21
N GLN A 1105 68.35 9.27 0.49
CA GLN A 1105 67.32 9.94 -0.31
C GLN A 1105 67.86 10.41 -1.67
N GLU A 1106 69.07 10.98 -1.71
CA GLU A 1106 69.71 11.40 -2.96
C GLU A 1106 70.04 10.22 -3.86
N TRP A 1107 70.52 9.12 -3.27
CA TRP A 1107 70.76 7.88 -4.00
C TRP A 1107 69.48 7.32 -4.59
N PHE A 1108 68.40 7.24 -3.80
CA PHE A 1108 67.13 6.69 -4.24
C PHE A 1108 66.46 7.53 -5.34
N LYS A 1109 66.64 8.87 -5.32
CA LYS A 1109 66.10 9.80 -6.33
C LYS A 1109 66.52 9.46 -7.76
N ARG A 1110 67.67 8.79 -7.95
CA ARG A 1110 68.15 8.31 -9.26
C ARG A 1110 67.27 7.23 -9.87
N PHE A 1111 66.57 6.45 -9.04
CA PHE A 1111 65.71 5.35 -9.46
C PHE A 1111 64.23 5.73 -9.45
N GLU A 1112 63.86 6.86 -8.85
CA GLU A 1112 62.47 7.30 -8.69
C GLU A 1112 61.74 7.50 -10.02
N LYS A 1113 62.46 7.83 -11.10
CA LYS A 1113 61.87 8.01 -12.43
C LYS A 1113 61.79 6.73 -13.28
N THR A 1114 62.38 5.62 -12.83
CA THR A 1114 62.56 4.41 -13.66
C THR A 1114 62.10 3.12 -12.98
N ARG A 1115 62.19 3.02 -11.65
CA ARG A 1115 61.96 1.79 -10.88
C ARG A 1115 60.99 1.93 -9.71
N TYR A 1116 60.54 3.14 -9.37
CA TYR A 1116 59.62 3.36 -8.25
C TYR A 1116 58.43 4.19 -8.70
N ALA A 1117 57.23 3.63 -8.62
CA ALA A 1117 55.99 4.31 -8.97
C ALA A 1117 55.05 4.33 -7.76
N ALA A 1118 54.46 5.47 -7.46
CA ALA A 1118 53.49 5.59 -6.38
C ALA A 1118 52.19 6.18 -6.90
N GLU A 1119 51.10 5.52 -6.53
CA GLU A 1119 49.74 5.98 -6.71
C GLU A 1119 49.16 6.31 -5.33
N ILE A 1120 48.80 7.57 -5.13
CA ILE A 1120 48.46 8.07 -3.80
C ILE A 1120 47.07 8.68 -3.85
N PHE A 1121 46.23 8.25 -2.91
CA PHE A 1121 44.88 8.78 -2.70
C PHE A 1121 44.81 9.52 -1.37
N THR A 1122 44.07 10.62 -1.34
CA THR A 1122 43.83 11.47 -0.16
C THR A 1122 42.54 11.09 0.54
#